data_AF-A0A7G2DBM8-F1
#
_entry.id   AF-A0A7G2DBM8-F1
#
_cell.length_a   1.000
_cell.length_b   1.000
_cell.length_c   1.000
_cell.angle_alpha   90.00
_cell.angle_beta   90.00
_cell.angle_gamma   90.00
#
_symmetry.space_group_name_H-M   'P 1'
#
loop_
_entity.id
_entity.type
_entity.pdbx_description
1 polymer ?
#
loop_
_entity_poly.entity_id
_entity_poly.type
_entity_poly.pdbx_seq_one_letter_code
_entity_poly.pdbx_strand_id
1 'polypeptide(L)'
;MFDEKKKKKESLSWIDEILNGEDDLLENMLKGDEKKRKEDKGEGVPFIKGGGGVNLEDILSTPTTPEEAAENRPTGADILGEILVKEEKPKEKPKPAPKSKPPSTLQDILGSSVRVEETAYAGRAEVLDAYGNVRILRVKGEPVPLYEIRLPKLSREEEELFLRIKDRAITELQIDPSAFPNAEERRRVFMNAVRRMIKDEAPHFSEGRVEILAEMIVQSMIGYGKLDPLVRDDNLEEVMVIGNNRPVYVWHRRFNMCKTNIVFDEEKEILNIIERIAREVGRRIDQQSPLLDARLPDGSRVNATIPPISIDGPTITIRKFKKDPLTIIDLIKYGTMNTDIAALLWIFVDGLGVKPANVLVAGGTGSGKTTTLNSLGMFIPPSERVITIEDTAELQLPVEHWIRLETRPPNVEGKGEVTMDDLVKNTLRMRPDRIIVGEVRGPEARTMFTAMNTGHNGALYDFSVIQLSDGRFVLIGDLIDELFEKYSDRVETYKDLEYIALDEKDRFEVVSVGPDLKAGKHVVSRVWRRKVRPGEKLIRVRTRTGNEVILTKTHPFFVFSDGDVVRKEAEKLKPGDRVAVMRKPPRPPQRKAIVSPEVYARISDYYIVPNGEGLVKVPNDGIPPEEAQYLISVNSRPVRIVREVDEKLSYAVGVILGDGYISSNGYYVSATFDDSSYMNAFTSALSEFLPKSEPEIKRNNGYTVVTYGSKIFAEFLNRAFGIPKGRKENIDVPDLVLSNDDLLRYFIAGLFDADGYVDENGPAVILTTRSENLARKVWYALQRLGIVSTVSRVKNKGYKDSLIFRVTVRGVDDLIRFNRSVPLMHSRKKAKLEGLIRKYRAYRGKRTDRVPISPSMLEPIRKKLNLRVSELSKLATSHAGEKVSESLIRHVEKGRVKEIRRSALKGIAIALQQVAKDLNDDEAWVQAKRLELIAEGDVYWDEVISVDEVEPAELGIEYLYDLTVEEDHNYVANGILVSNCMGTIHANSARETIVRLESPPMSVPRIMIPALDIVIMQVRFHSRKKGTIRRITEIAEISGIEAESVQLNKLYKYDPAKDELVPTGVPSKTLNTLSHHTGMSVSELELEREKRKIILDWMVEQGIRSIEKVGHYIRQFYIDEEALLKKIAAESSLETSRQIKNII
;
A
#
# COMPACT_ATOMS: atom_id res chain seq x y z
N MET A 1 -14.77 -1.06 65.96
CA MET A 1 -14.79 -0.21 67.18
C MET A 1 -13.80 0.93 66.94
N PHE A 2 -14.21 2.19 67.18
CA PHE A 2 -13.42 3.45 67.28
C PHE A 2 -12.31 3.68 66.21
N ASP A 3 -12.35 4.69 65.33
CA ASP A 3 -12.61 6.15 65.43
C ASP A 3 -11.54 6.96 66.20
N GLU A 4 -11.36 8.21 65.74
CA GLU A 4 -10.50 9.31 66.19
C GLU A 4 -9.01 9.30 65.73
N LYS A 5 -8.37 10.44 65.37
CA LYS A 5 -8.73 11.63 64.53
C LYS A 5 -7.50 12.60 64.43
N LYS A 6 -7.49 13.50 63.41
CA LYS A 6 -6.71 14.78 63.31
C LYS A 6 -5.16 14.70 63.13
N LYS A 7 -4.44 15.69 62.54
CA LYS A 7 -4.74 16.71 61.47
C LYS A 7 -3.46 17.52 61.09
N LYS A 8 -3.20 17.74 59.79
CA LYS A 8 -2.49 18.88 59.10
C LYS A 8 -2.19 18.42 57.64
N LYS A 9 -2.46 19.10 56.50
CA LYS A 9 -2.36 20.52 56.03
C LYS A 9 -0.91 21.03 56.02
N GLU A 10 -0.32 21.55 54.93
CA GLU A 10 -0.80 21.93 53.55
C GLU A 10 0.38 21.78 52.54
N SER A 11 0.27 21.90 51.20
CA SER A 11 -0.76 22.49 50.30
C SER A 11 -1.09 21.60 49.06
N LEU A 12 -1.03 22.12 47.81
CA LEU A 12 -1.40 21.47 46.53
C LEU A 12 -0.54 21.98 45.33
N SER A 13 -0.57 21.25 44.20
CA SER A 13 -0.36 21.85 42.85
C SER A 13 -1.06 21.05 41.72
N TRP A 14 -2.07 21.68 41.12
CA TRP A 14 -2.61 21.58 39.74
C TRP A 14 -2.99 20.24 39.06
N ILE A 15 -2.65 19.06 39.57
CA ILE A 15 -3.03 17.78 38.91
C ILE A 15 -4.36 17.21 39.45
N ASP A 16 -4.71 17.50 40.70
CA ASP A 16 -5.90 16.94 41.37
C ASP A 16 -7.25 17.56 40.93
N GLU A 17 -7.23 18.68 40.18
CA GLU A 17 -8.45 19.35 39.68
C GLU A 17 -9.01 18.75 38.39
N ILE A 18 -8.30 17.80 37.76
CA ILE A 18 -8.81 17.04 36.58
C ILE A 18 -9.47 15.72 37.02
N LEU A 19 -9.10 15.18 38.19
CA LEU A 19 -9.48 13.83 38.65
C LEU A 19 -10.72 13.81 39.57
N ASN A 20 -11.69 14.71 39.34
CA ASN A 20 -12.94 14.79 40.12
C ASN A 20 -14.14 15.11 39.22
N GLY A 21 -14.40 14.23 38.24
CA GLY A 21 -15.51 14.40 37.29
C GLY A 21 -15.70 13.23 36.30
N GLU A 22 -15.56 11.99 36.77
CA GLU A 22 -15.81 10.80 35.94
C GLU A 22 -17.32 10.55 35.74
N ASP A 23 -17.64 10.18 34.49
CA ASP A 23 -18.68 9.26 34.02
C ASP A 23 -20.13 9.38 34.54
N ASP A 24 -21.05 9.79 33.66
CA ASP A 24 -21.96 8.82 33.00
C ASP A 24 -22.87 9.49 31.94
N LEU A 25 -22.63 9.26 30.63
CA LEU A 25 -23.52 9.80 29.57
C LEU A 25 -23.64 8.98 28.27
N LEU A 26 -23.11 7.75 28.23
CA LEU A 26 -23.19 6.89 27.02
C LEU A 26 -23.90 5.53 27.20
N GLU A 27 -24.17 5.06 28.42
CA GLU A 27 -25.07 3.90 28.63
C GLU A 27 -26.53 4.31 28.94
N ASN A 28 -26.76 5.50 29.50
CA ASN A 28 -28.10 5.94 29.95
C ASN A 28 -29.11 6.33 28.84
N MET A 29 -28.78 6.14 27.56
CA MET A 29 -29.72 6.40 26.44
C MET A 29 -30.36 5.14 25.84
N LEU A 30 -30.04 3.93 26.32
CA LEU A 30 -30.62 2.68 25.79
C LEU A 30 -31.11 1.71 26.89
N LYS A 31 -32.44 1.78 27.12
CA LYS A 31 -33.33 0.88 27.91
C LYS A 31 -33.60 1.29 29.36
N GLY A 32 -34.88 1.49 29.68
CA GLY A 32 -35.41 1.69 31.03
C GLY A 32 -36.94 1.75 31.02
N ASP A 33 -37.60 0.61 31.29
CA ASP A 33 -39.06 0.46 31.18
C ASP A 33 -39.83 0.84 32.46
N GLU A 34 -41.03 1.38 32.23
CA GLU A 34 -42.26 1.32 33.04
C GLU A 34 -42.33 1.60 34.56
N LYS A 35 -43.43 2.31 34.93
CA LYS A 35 -44.18 2.27 36.22
C LYS A 35 -43.54 3.04 37.40
N LYS A 36 -44.30 3.83 38.20
CA LYS A 36 -45.63 3.52 38.79
C LYS A 36 -46.35 4.75 39.38
N ARG A 37 -47.70 4.64 39.53
CA ARG A 37 -48.67 5.42 40.38
C ARG A 37 -49.01 6.86 39.90
N LYS A 38 -50.27 7.15 39.52
CA LYS A 38 -51.49 7.42 40.36
C LYS A 38 -51.30 8.64 41.29
N GLU A 39 -52.20 9.61 41.40
CA GLU A 39 -53.64 9.74 41.06
C GLU A 39 -53.89 11.21 40.56
N ASP A 40 -55.04 11.78 40.13
CA ASP A 40 -56.48 11.42 40.13
C ASP A 40 -57.28 12.31 39.12
N LYS A 41 -58.56 11.96 38.85
CA LYS A 41 -59.73 12.77 38.35
C LYS A 41 -59.62 13.80 37.20
N GLY A 42 -60.59 13.72 36.28
CA GLY A 42 -61.10 14.87 35.49
C GLY A 42 -61.86 14.49 34.21
N GLU A 43 -63.20 14.48 34.24
CA GLU A 43 -64.07 14.29 33.05
C GLU A 43 -64.52 15.64 32.45
N GLY A 44 -64.95 15.68 31.18
CA GLY A 44 -65.81 16.77 30.69
C GLY A 44 -65.57 17.30 29.27
N VAL A 45 -66.51 16.98 28.37
CA VAL A 45 -66.73 17.57 27.02
C VAL A 45 -67.92 18.59 27.12
N PRO A 46 -68.45 19.30 26.08
CA PRO A 46 -68.01 19.60 24.69
C PRO A 46 -68.50 20.97 24.05
N PHE A 47 -68.41 21.09 22.70
CA PHE A 47 -69.44 21.58 21.73
C PHE A 47 -69.47 23.06 21.18
N ILE A 48 -69.15 23.18 19.87
CA ILE A 48 -69.84 23.94 18.77
C ILE A 48 -69.57 25.46 18.42
N LYS A 49 -69.45 25.70 17.08
CA LYS A 49 -69.69 26.87 16.16
C LYS A 49 -69.72 28.32 16.70
N GLY A 50 -69.27 29.37 15.99
CA GLY A 50 -68.66 29.49 14.64
C GLY A 50 -69.33 30.56 13.73
N GLY A 51 -68.52 31.32 12.95
CA GLY A 51 -68.96 32.11 11.79
C GLY A 51 -69.01 33.65 11.94
N GLY A 52 -68.89 34.36 10.80
CA GLY A 52 -69.13 35.82 10.66
C GLY A 52 -67.87 36.70 10.68
N GLY A 53 -67.58 37.38 9.56
CA GLY A 53 -66.44 38.31 9.42
C GLY A 53 -66.88 39.74 9.07
N VAL A 54 -66.11 40.39 8.17
CA VAL A 54 -66.16 41.81 7.77
C VAL A 54 -65.34 42.74 8.67
N ASN A 55 -64.87 43.83 8.07
CA ASN A 55 -63.72 44.66 8.41
C ASN A 55 -64.02 46.08 7.90
N LEU A 56 -63.57 47.14 8.61
CA LEU A 56 -62.88 48.31 8.03
C LEU A 56 -62.55 49.36 9.11
N GLU A 57 -61.28 49.79 9.10
CA GLU A 57 -60.80 51.19 9.22
C GLU A 57 -61.15 52.06 10.46
N ASP A 58 -60.46 53.21 10.52
CA ASP A 58 -60.52 54.30 11.51
C ASP A 58 -60.34 53.96 13.00
N ILE A 59 -59.10 54.17 13.48
CA ILE A 59 -58.81 55.25 14.46
C ILE A 59 -57.33 55.69 14.38
N LEU A 60 -57.12 56.82 13.70
CA LEU A 60 -56.17 57.91 14.03
C LEU A 60 -54.63 57.70 14.04
N SER A 61 -54.01 58.10 12.92
CA SER A 61 -52.94 59.14 12.79
C SER A 61 -51.57 59.06 13.51
N THR A 62 -50.57 59.66 12.85
CA THR A 62 -49.10 59.61 13.04
C THR A 62 -48.51 60.91 13.66
N PRO A 63 -47.18 61.16 13.70
CA PRO A 63 -46.05 60.37 14.25
C PRO A 63 -45.07 61.22 15.12
N THR A 64 -44.04 60.61 15.76
CA THR A 64 -42.86 61.36 16.27
C THR A 64 -41.52 60.60 16.18
N THR A 65 -40.51 61.29 15.63
CA THR A 65 -39.04 61.10 15.78
C THR A 65 -38.34 59.88 15.13
N PRO A 66 -37.04 59.99 14.76
CA PRO A 66 -36.46 59.19 13.67
C PRO A 66 -35.46 58.10 14.10
N GLU A 67 -35.72 57.36 15.17
CA GLU A 67 -34.84 56.26 15.63
C GLU A 67 -35.48 54.85 15.52
N GLU A 68 -36.79 54.75 15.23
CA GLU A 68 -37.50 53.46 15.04
C GLU A 68 -37.26 52.79 13.66
N ALA A 69 -36.29 53.27 12.88
CA ALA A 69 -36.06 52.85 11.49
C ALA A 69 -35.19 51.57 11.31
N ALA A 70 -34.81 50.90 12.41
CA ALA A 70 -33.76 49.87 12.41
C ALA A 70 -34.23 48.42 12.72
N GLU A 71 -35.32 48.22 13.48
CA GLU A 71 -35.61 46.91 14.12
C GLU A 71 -36.80 46.11 13.53
N ASN A 72 -37.33 46.47 12.35
CA ASN A 72 -38.33 45.65 11.67
C ASN A 72 -38.04 45.46 10.17
N ARG A 73 -37.43 44.33 9.83
CA ARG A 73 -37.41 43.72 8.48
C ARG A 73 -37.56 42.21 8.62
N PRO A 74 -38.47 41.54 7.87
CA PRO A 74 -38.75 40.13 8.06
C PRO A 74 -37.58 39.24 7.65
N THR A 75 -37.34 38.19 8.43
CA THR A 75 -36.32 37.17 8.13
C THR A 75 -36.81 36.20 7.05
N GLY A 76 -35.88 35.59 6.30
CA GLY A 76 -36.21 34.75 5.13
C GLY A 76 -37.05 33.50 5.38
N ALA A 77 -37.41 33.18 6.63
CA ALA A 77 -38.36 32.12 6.98
C ALA A 77 -39.80 32.47 6.56
N ASP A 78 -40.22 33.73 6.69
CA ASP A 78 -41.62 34.13 6.56
C ASP A 78 -42.15 34.02 5.11
N ILE A 79 -41.26 34.09 4.12
CA ILE A 79 -41.59 34.01 2.68
C ILE A 79 -41.85 32.55 2.23
N LEU A 80 -41.39 31.55 2.98
CA LEU A 80 -41.55 30.14 2.62
C LEU A 80 -42.94 29.56 2.95
N GLY A 81 -43.72 30.24 3.82
CA GLY A 81 -45.02 29.74 4.28
C GLY A 81 -46.12 29.76 3.20
N GLU A 82 -46.13 30.74 2.30
CA GLU A 82 -47.24 30.95 1.36
C GLU A 82 -47.19 30.04 0.10
N ILE A 83 -46.08 29.34 -0.14
CA ILE A 83 -45.83 28.64 -1.41
C ILE A 83 -46.25 27.14 -1.37
N LEU A 84 -46.47 26.55 -0.19
CA LEU A 84 -46.59 25.10 0.00
C LEU A 84 -47.93 24.61 0.58
N VAL A 85 -49.05 24.86 -0.14
CA VAL A 85 -50.37 24.32 0.24
C VAL A 85 -51.15 23.78 -0.99
N LYS A 86 -51.61 22.52 -0.89
CA LYS A 86 -52.46 21.73 -1.81
C LYS A 86 -51.79 21.20 -3.11
N GLU A 87 -52.19 20.05 -3.67
CA GLU A 87 -53.23 19.07 -3.27
C GLU A 87 -52.81 17.63 -3.63
N GLU A 88 -53.05 16.65 -2.75
CA GLU A 88 -52.93 15.21 -3.09
C GLU A 88 -54.28 14.60 -3.47
N LYS A 89 -54.31 13.74 -4.50
CA LYS A 89 -55.41 12.80 -4.78
C LYS A 89 -54.88 11.43 -5.28
N PRO A 90 -55.65 10.34 -5.15
CA PRO A 90 -55.09 8.97 -5.18
C PRO A 90 -54.64 8.45 -6.55
N LYS A 91 -53.74 7.46 -6.53
CA LYS A 91 -53.16 6.81 -7.72
C LYS A 91 -54.12 5.84 -8.41
N GLU A 92 -54.42 6.06 -9.68
CA GLU A 92 -54.84 5.00 -10.61
C GLU A 92 -53.64 4.40 -11.38
N LYS A 93 -53.84 3.21 -11.98
CA LYS A 93 -52.78 2.46 -12.67
C LYS A 93 -52.46 3.06 -14.05
N PRO A 94 -51.19 3.17 -14.46
CA PRO A 94 -50.83 3.73 -15.75
C PRO A 94 -51.21 2.81 -16.92
N LYS A 95 -51.83 3.39 -17.95
CA LYS A 95 -51.82 2.84 -19.32
C LYS A 95 -50.57 3.33 -20.06
N PRO A 96 -50.09 2.65 -21.13
CA PRO A 96 -48.89 3.07 -21.85
C PRO A 96 -49.08 4.45 -22.50
N ALA A 97 -48.15 5.37 -22.24
CA ALA A 97 -48.13 6.69 -22.88
C ALA A 97 -47.44 6.63 -24.26
N PRO A 98 -47.86 7.46 -25.24
CA PRO A 98 -47.11 7.63 -26.50
C PRO A 98 -45.71 8.20 -26.27
N LYS A 99 -44.78 7.91 -27.19
CA LYS A 99 -43.39 8.40 -27.12
C LYS A 99 -43.34 9.93 -27.09
N SER A 100 -42.78 10.51 -26.03
CA SER A 100 -42.53 11.95 -25.91
C SER A 100 -41.45 12.41 -26.89
N LYS A 101 -41.66 13.57 -27.52
CA LYS A 101 -40.59 14.33 -28.19
C LYS A 101 -39.70 15.01 -27.15
N PRO A 102 -38.43 15.33 -27.48
CA PRO A 102 -37.60 16.20 -26.65
C PRO A 102 -38.24 17.61 -26.53
N PRO A 103 -37.87 18.40 -25.49
CA PRO A 103 -38.41 19.74 -25.29
C PRO A 103 -38.09 20.67 -26.46
N SER A 104 -39.04 21.55 -26.78
CA SER A 104 -38.88 22.60 -27.78
C SER A 104 -37.73 23.55 -27.43
N THR A 105 -36.93 23.90 -28.42
CA THR A 105 -35.81 24.82 -28.28
C THR A 105 -36.28 26.28 -28.33
N LEU A 106 -35.43 27.22 -27.91
CA LEU A 106 -35.68 28.66 -28.08
C LEU A 106 -35.94 29.08 -29.54
N GLN A 107 -35.51 28.29 -30.52
CA GLN A 107 -35.77 28.53 -31.95
C GLN A 107 -37.23 28.26 -32.33
N ASP A 108 -37.94 27.37 -31.61
CA ASP A 108 -39.36 27.10 -31.83
C ASP A 108 -40.26 28.22 -31.27
N ILE A 109 -39.74 29.01 -30.31
CA ILE A 109 -40.41 30.18 -29.71
C ILE A 109 -40.14 31.45 -30.53
N LEU A 110 -38.95 31.57 -31.14
CA LEU A 110 -38.54 32.73 -31.95
C LEU A 110 -39.10 32.69 -33.38
N GLY A 111 -40.43 32.61 -33.48
CA GLY A 111 -41.18 32.55 -34.75
C GLY A 111 -41.22 33.87 -35.53
N SER A 112 -40.07 34.35 -36.03
CA SER A 112 -40.03 35.32 -37.15
C SER A 112 -38.70 35.30 -37.90
N SER A 113 -38.74 35.62 -39.20
CA SER A 113 -37.58 35.60 -40.10
C SER A 113 -36.66 36.82 -39.90
N VAL A 114 -35.77 36.76 -38.91
CA VAL A 114 -34.71 37.76 -38.72
C VAL A 114 -33.78 37.75 -39.94
N ARG A 115 -33.61 38.92 -40.57
CA ARG A 115 -32.76 39.09 -41.76
C ARG A 115 -31.29 38.78 -41.45
N VAL A 116 -30.60 38.21 -42.42
CA VAL A 116 -29.15 37.96 -42.34
C VAL A 116 -28.42 39.29 -42.55
N GLU A 117 -28.08 39.98 -41.47
CA GLU A 117 -27.08 41.05 -41.52
C GLU A 117 -25.67 40.47 -41.72
N GLU A 118 -24.82 41.23 -42.43
CA GLU A 118 -23.53 40.74 -42.91
C GLU A 118 -22.49 40.68 -41.79
N THR A 119 -22.02 39.47 -41.48
CA THR A 119 -20.84 39.28 -40.62
C THR A 119 -19.56 39.56 -41.41
N ALA A 120 -18.56 40.17 -40.76
CA ALA A 120 -17.33 40.75 -41.36
C ALA A 120 -16.41 39.81 -42.18
N TYR A 121 -16.81 38.56 -42.38
CA TYR A 121 -16.12 37.55 -43.19
C TYR A 121 -16.93 37.07 -44.41
N ALA A 122 -17.98 37.80 -44.78
CA ALA A 122 -18.81 37.52 -45.95
C ALA A 122 -17.95 37.27 -47.21
N GLY A 123 -18.19 36.17 -47.91
CA GLY A 123 -17.43 35.76 -49.10
C GLY A 123 -15.99 35.26 -48.87
N ARG A 124 -15.51 35.17 -47.61
CA ARG A 124 -14.13 34.71 -47.29
C ARG A 124 -14.03 33.58 -46.26
N ALA A 125 -15.16 33.06 -45.78
CA ALA A 125 -15.22 32.00 -44.80
C ALA A 125 -16.12 30.82 -45.22
N GLU A 126 -15.64 29.61 -45.01
CA GLU A 126 -16.37 28.34 -45.15
C GLU A 126 -17.00 27.96 -43.80
N VAL A 127 -18.27 27.57 -43.76
CA VAL A 127 -18.92 27.09 -42.52
C VAL A 127 -18.57 25.62 -42.31
N LEU A 128 -17.86 25.30 -41.23
CA LEU A 128 -17.53 23.92 -40.85
C LEU A 128 -18.62 23.28 -40.00
N ASP A 129 -19.30 24.06 -39.16
CA ASP A 129 -20.39 23.60 -38.29
C ASP A 129 -21.24 24.78 -37.76
N ALA A 130 -22.44 24.49 -37.27
CA ALA A 130 -23.29 25.45 -36.58
C ALA A 130 -24.30 24.75 -35.66
N TYR A 131 -24.40 25.21 -34.40
CA TYR A 131 -25.34 24.69 -33.41
C TYR A 131 -25.72 25.78 -32.40
N GLY A 132 -26.99 25.81 -31.96
CA GLY A 132 -27.49 26.85 -31.05
C GLY A 132 -27.27 28.26 -31.58
N ASN A 133 -26.47 29.06 -30.87
CA ASN A 133 -26.03 30.40 -31.27
C ASN A 133 -24.55 30.45 -31.73
N VAL A 134 -23.93 29.31 -32.02
CA VAL A 134 -22.52 29.16 -32.39
C VAL A 134 -22.38 28.82 -33.88
N ARG A 135 -21.39 29.43 -34.55
CA ARG A 135 -20.92 29.02 -35.89
C ARG A 135 -19.42 28.80 -35.87
N ILE A 136 -18.95 27.73 -36.52
CA ILE A 136 -17.52 27.43 -36.66
C ILE A 136 -17.11 27.65 -38.11
N LEU A 137 -16.20 28.60 -38.32
CA LEU A 137 -15.90 29.19 -39.63
C LEU A 137 -14.41 29.02 -39.98
N ARG A 138 -14.11 28.49 -41.17
CA ARG A 138 -12.75 28.47 -41.72
C ARG A 138 -12.52 29.70 -42.57
N VAL A 139 -11.81 30.69 -42.02
CA VAL A 139 -11.47 31.94 -42.72
C VAL A 139 -10.19 31.76 -43.54
N LYS A 140 -10.19 32.17 -44.82
CA LYS A 140 -9.01 32.07 -45.67
C LYS A 140 -7.91 33.04 -45.22
N GLY A 141 -6.87 32.51 -44.56
CA GLY A 141 -5.69 33.25 -44.10
C GLY A 141 -5.44 33.15 -42.59
N GLU A 142 -6.44 32.76 -41.80
CA GLU A 142 -6.26 32.43 -40.38
C GLU A 142 -5.68 31.00 -40.23
N PRO A 143 -4.78 30.75 -39.26
CA PRO A 143 -4.19 29.42 -39.04
C PRO A 143 -5.12 28.45 -38.30
N VAL A 144 -6.16 28.97 -37.64
CA VAL A 144 -7.16 28.21 -36.86
C VAL A 144 -8.59 28.60 -37.28
N PRO A 145 -9.60 27.74 -37.09
CA PRO A 145 -10.99 28.12 -37.27
C PRO A 145 -11.41 29.24 -36.31
N LEU A 146 -12.36 30.07 -36.75
CA LEU A 146 -13.06 31.04 -35.91
C LEU A 146 -14.28 30.36 -35.28
N TYR A 147 -14.41 30.44 -33.96
CA TYR A 147 -15.58 30.05 -33.18
C TYR A 147 -16.40 31.30 -32.91
N GLU A 148 -17.41 31.56 -33.74
CA GLU A 148 -18.26 32.75 -33.66
C GLU A 148 -19.48 32.48 -32.79
N ILE A 149 -19.58 33.19 -31.66
CA ILE A 149 -20.77 33.22 -30.81
C ILE A 149 -21.62 34.42 -31.20
N ARG A 150 -22.89 34.17 -31.47
CA ARG A 150 -23.91 35.21 -31.61
C ARG A 150 -24.45 35.56 -30.24
N LEU A 151 -23.82 36.56 -29.62
CA LEU A 151 -24.36 37.24 -28.44
C LEU A 151 -25.48 38.21 -28.88
N PRO A 152 -26.50 38.45 -28.05
CA PRO A 152 -27.46 39.51 -28.29
C PRO A 152 -26.75 40.87 -28.31
N LYS A 153 -26.89 41.64 -29.39
CA LYS A 153 -26.52 43.07 -29.35
C LYS A 153 -27.49 43.81 -28.45
N LEU A 154 -26.96 44.75 -27.68
CA LEU A 154 -27.72 45.75 -26.92
C LEU A 154 -27.71 47.07 -27.71
N SER A 155 -28.75 47.89 -27.57
CA SER A 155 -28.71 49.32 -27.89
C SER A 155 -28.02 50.08 -26.76
N ARG A 156 -27.60 51.34 -26.98
CA ARG A 156 -27.04 52.18 -25.91
C ARG A 156 -27.98 52.34 -24.72
N GLU A 157 -29.28 52.46 -24.97
CA GLU A 157 -30.31 52.57 -23.92
C GLU A 157 -30.39 51.28 -23.09
N GLU A 158 -30.22 50.13 -23.73
CA GLU A 158 -30.15 48.82 -23.07
C GLU A 158 -28.82 48.58 -22.35
N GLU A 159 -27.68 49.07 -22.86
CA GLU A 159 -26.38 49.04 -22.18
C GLU A 159 -26.39 49.89 -20.90
N GLU A 160 -26.96 51.10 -20.97
CA GLU A 160 -27.16 51.93 -19.79
C GLU A 160 -28.12 51.31 -18.76
N LEU A 161 -29.25 50.77 -19.21
CA LEU A 161 -30.20 50.07 -18.32
C LEU A 161 -29.55 48.85 -17.70
N PHE A 162 -28.80 48.06 -18.49
CA PHE A 162 -28.05 46.90 -18.01
C PHE A 162 -27.11 47.29 -16.87
N LEU A 163 -26.34 48.37 -17.02
CA LEU A 163 -25.44 48.86 -15.97
C LEU A 163 -26.22 49.31 -14.72
N ARG A 164 -27.25 50.16 -14.88
CA ARG A 164 -28.09 50.65 -13.78
C ARG A 164 -28.73 49.51 -12.99
N ILE A 165 -29.41 48.59 -13.67
CA ILE A 165 -30.07 47.43 -13.04
C ILE A 165 -29.04 46.51 -12.38
N LYS A 166 -27.87 46.28 -12.99
CA LYS A 166 -26.80 45.44 -12.39
C LYS A 166 -26.24 46.05 -11.11
N ASP A 167 -25.94 47.35 -11.10
CA ASP A 167 -25.39 48.04 -9.91
C ASP A 167 -26.45 48.18 -8.80
N ARG A 168 -27.71 48.44 -9.20
CA ARG A 168 -28.87 48.41 -8.30
C ARG A 168 -29.08 47.04 -7.67
N ALA A 169 -29.06 45.97 -8.48
CA ALA A 169 -29.22 44.59 -8.01
C ALA A 169 -28.07 44.13 -7.10
N ILE A 170 -26.83 44.57 -7.36
CA ILE A 170 -25.68 44.34 -6.45
C ILE A 170 -25.89 45.03 -5.08
N THR A 171 -26.59 46.17 -5.06
CA THR A 171 -26.83 46.97 -3.85
C THR A 171 -28.04 46.47 -3.06
N GLU A 172 -29.13 46.13 -3.74
CA GLU A 172 -30.40 45.71 -3.12
C GLU A 172 -30.43 44.22 -2.75
N LEU A 173 -29.75 43.34 -3.48
CA LEU A 173 -29.75 41.88 -3.23
C LEU A 173 -28.58 41.45 -2.35
N GLN A 174 -28.58 41.89 -1.09
CA GLN A 174 -27.72 41.32 -0.03
C GLN A 174 -28.21 39.92 0.36
N ILE A 175 -27.96 38.94 -0.51
CA ILE A 175 -28.25 37.53 -0.28
C ILE A 175 -27.01 36.86 0.31
N ASP A 176 -27.14 36.32 1.52
CA ASP A 176 -26.10 35.54 2.19
C ASP A 176 -25.76 34.28 1.35
N PRO A 177 -24.48 34.08 0.95
CA PRO A 177 -24.07 32.90 0.18
C PRO A 177 -24.31 31.56 0.88
N SER A 178 -24.48 31.53 2.21
CA SER A 178 -24.78 30.33 3.00
C SER A 178 -26.27 29.94 2.97
N ALA A 179 -27.18 30.90 2.71
CA ALA A 179 -28.63 30.67 2.75
C ALA A 179 -29.16 29.78 1.62
N PHE A 180 -28.38 29.58 0.54
CA PHE A 180 -28.79 28.82 -0.65
C PHE A 180 -27.72 27.82 -1.08
N PRO A 181 -27.76 26.55 -0.60
CA PRO A 181 -26.78 25.52 -0.97
C PRO A 181 -26.80 25.13 -2.46
N ASN A 182 -27.94 25.28 -3.15
CA ASN A 182 -28.09 24.91 -4.56
C ASN A 182 -27.90 26.11 -5.50
N ALA A 183 -26.94 26.00 -6.43
CA ALA A 183 -26.63 27.02 -7.43
C ALA A 183 -27.77 27.30 -8.42
N GLU A 184 -28.56 26.28 -8.82
CA GLU A 184 -29.70 26.49 -9.72
C GLU A 184 -30.83 27.25 -9.02
N GLU A 185 -31.06 26.97 -7.73
CA GLU A 185 -32.06 27.66 -6.92
C GLU A 185 -31.67 29.10 -6.63
N ARG A 186 -30.40 29.33 -6.25
CA ARG A 186 -29.81 30.67 -6.15
C ARG A 186 -29.99 31.44 -7.46
N ARG A 187 -29.68 30.83 -8.60
CA ARG A 187 -29.88 31.43 -9.92
C ARG A 187 -31.36 31.75 -10.19
N ARG A 188 -32.30 30.86 -9.84
CA ARG A 188 -33.75 31.09 -9.98
C ARG A 188 -34.23 32.31 -9.18
N VAL A 189 -33.76 32.47 -7.94
CA VAL A 189 -34.09 33.63 -7.08
C VAL A 189 -33.61 34.94 -7.71
N PHE A 190 -32.33 35.01 -8.11
CA PHE A 190 -31.79 36.21 -8.75
C PHE A 190 -32.43 36.51 -10.12
N MET A 191 -32.72 35.50 -10.95
CA MET A 191 -33.45 35.69 -12.22
C MET A 191 -34.82 36.34 -11.97
N ASN A 192 -35.57 35.88 -10.97
CA ASN A 192 -36.89 36.44 -10.66
C ASN A 192 -36.80 37.89 -10.16
N ALA A 193 -35.81 38.19 -9.30
CA ALA A 193 -35.57 39.55 -8.80
C ALA A 193 -35.17 40.52 -9.93
N VAL A 194 -34.21 40.14 -10.77
CA VAL A 194 -33.74 40.97 -11.88
C VAL A 194 -34.81 41.15 -12.97
N ARG A 195 -35.60 40.11 -13.31
CA ARG A 195 -36.75 40.25 -14.22
C ARG A 195 -37.78 41.25 -13.70
N ARG A 196 -37.97 41.35 -12.38
CA ARG A 196 -38.85 42.36 -11.76
C ARG A 196 -38.26 43.76 -11.92
N MET A 197 -37.00 43.97 -11.53
CA MET A 197 -36.32 45.27 -11.68
C MET A 197 -36.36 45.80 -13.12
N ILE A 198 -36.12 44.94 -14.12
CA ILE A 198 -36.20 45.32 -15.54
C ILE A 198 -37.64 45.67 -15.95
N LYS A 199 -38.66 44.95 -15.48
CA LYS A 199 -40.06 45.28 -15.77
C LYS A 199 -40.50 46.59 -15.09
N ASP A 200 -39.99 46.88 -13.90
CA ASP A 200 -40.34 48.08 -13.14
C ASP A 200 -39.73 49.34 -13.79
N GLU A 201 -38.51 49.27 -14.33
CA GLU A 201 -37.85 50.39 -15.03
C GLU A 201 -38.10 50.46 -16.55
N ALA A 202 -38.30 49.33 -17.22
CA ALA A 202 -38.51 49.22 -18.68
C ALA A 202 -39.71 48.33 -19.06
N PRO A 203 -40.95 48.67 -18.63
CA PRO A 203 -42.16 47.87 -18.89
C PRO A 203 -42.57 47.77 -20.37
N HIS A 204 -41.90 48.52 -21.26
CA HIS A 204 -42.12 48.49 -22.70
C HIS A 204 -41.38 47.35 -23.42
N PHE A 205 -40.44 46.67 -22.75
CA PHE A 205 -39.78 45.48 -23.31
C PHE A 205 -40.65 44.23 -23.24
N SER A 206 -40.60 43.39 -24.28
CA SER A 206 -41.31 42.12 -24.32
C SER A 206 -40.72 41.11 -23.34
N GLU A 207 -41.52 40.13 -22.88
CA GLU A 207 -41.07 39.02 -22.01
C GLU A 207 -39.74 38.41 -22.48
N GLY A 208 -39.61 38.13 -23.78
CA GLY A 208 -38.39 37.56 -24.35
C GLY A 208 -37.17 38.49 -24.30
N ARG A 209 -37.35 39.81 -24.37
CA ARG A 209 -36.25 40.77 -24.24
C ARG A 209 -35.89 41.02 -22.78
N VAL A 210 -36.87 41.06 -21.88
CA VAL A 210 -36.68 41.08 -20.42
C VAL A 210 -35.91 39.83 -19.97
N GLU A 211 -36.26 38.64 -20.47
CA GLU A 211 -35.54 37.39 -20.17
C GLU A 211 -34.09 37.43 -20.63
N ILE A 212 -33.82 37.90 -21.86
CA ILE A 212 -32.45 38.05 -22.38
C ILE A 212 -31.62 39.00 -21.51
N LEU A 213 -32.17 40.18 -21.18
CA LEU A 213 -31.50 41.16 -20.33
C LEU A 213 -31.27 40.60 -18.92
N ALA A 214 -32.26 39.92 -18.33
CA ALA A 214 -32.14 39.31 -17.01
C ALA A 214 -31.08 38.20 -16.98
N GLU A 215 -31.05 37.31 -17.99
CA GLU A 215 -30.03 36.28 -18.06
C GLU A 215 -28.63 36.89 -18.22
N MET A 216 -28.45 37.91 -19.06
CA MET A 216 -27.16 38.58 -19.21
C MET A 216 -26.70 39.27 -17.90
N ILE A 217 -27.62 39.92 -17.16
CA ILE A 217 -27.30 40.56 -15.88
C ILE A 217 -26.94 39.51 -14.82
N VAL A 218 -27.70 38.42 -14.71
CA VAL A 218 -27.42 37.35 -13.74
C VAL A 218 -26.11 36.60 -14.08
N GLN A 219 -25.77 36.44 -15.37
CA GLN A 219 -24.46 35.95 -15.80
C GLN A 219 -23.31 36.89 -15.40
N SER A 220 -23.53 38.22 -15.42
CA SER A 220 -22.56 39.19 -14.93
C SER A 220 -22.44 39.19 -13.39
N MET A 221 -23.56 39.10 -12.68
CA MET A 221 -23.61 39.15 -11.21
C MET A 221 -23.08 37.88 -10.52
N ILE A 222 -23.40 36.70 -11.04
CA ILE A 222 -23.13 35.41 -10.36
C ILE A 222 -22.19 34.51 -11.18
N GLY A 223 -22.30 34.55 -12.51
CA GLY A 223 -21.55 33.67 -13.41
C GLY A 223 -20.13 34.17 -13.73
N TYR A 224 -19.64 33.80 -14.92
CA TYR A 224 -18.31 34.13 -15.44
C TYR A 224 -18.36 35.22 -16.52
N GLY A 225 -19.45 35.99 -16.59
CA GLY A 225 -19.62 37.11 -17.52
C GLY A 225 -19.48 36.69 -18.99
N LYS A 226 -18.58 37.33 -19.73
CA LYS A 226 -18.31 37.03 -21.15
C LYS A 226 -17.92 35.55 -21.39
N LEU A 227 -17.46 34.79 -20.37
CA LEU A 227 -17.10 33.37 -20.50
C LEU A 227 -18.26 32.38 -20.35
N ASP A 228 -19.42 32.77 -19.79
CA ASP A 228 -20.52 31.83 -19.48
C ASP A 228 -20.94 30.93 -20.67
N PRO A 229 -21.12 31.46 -21.90
CA PRO A 229 -21.46 30.64 -23.06
C PRO A 229 -20.39 29.58 -23.39
N LEU A 230 -19.12 29.89 -23.15
CA LEU A 230 -17.99 28.97 -23.37
C LEU A 230 -17.91 27.91 -22.25
N VAL A 231 -18.13 28.32 -21.00
CA VAL A 231 -18.15 27.41 -19.84
C VAL A 231 -19.35 26.45 -19.90
N ARG A 232 -20.45 26.82 -20.57
CA ARG A 232 -21.63 25.94 -20.72
C ARG A 232 -21.60 24.98 -21.91
N ASP A 233 -20.86 25.26 -23.00
CA ASP A 233 -20.86 24.37 -24.17
C ASP A 233 -20.02 23.09 -23.99
N ASP A 234 -20.66 21.94 -23.82
CA ASP A 234 -20.02 20.62 -23.67
C ASP A 234 -19.17 20.21 -24.89
N ASN A 235 -19.34 20.85 -26.06
CA ASN A 235 -18.46 20.64 -27.22
C ASN A 235 -17.05 21.25 -27.04
N LEU A 236 -16.83 22.06 -26.00
CA LEU A 236 -15.53 22.62 -25.64
C LEU A 236 -14.84 21.81 -24.54
N GLU A 237 -13.54 21.59 -24.73
CA GLU A 237 -12.63 20.86 -23.83
C GLU A 237 -11.80 21.83 -22.98
N GLU A 238 -11.42 22.97 -23.55
CA GLU A 238 -10.66 24.03 -22.86
C GLU A 238 -11.11 25.44 -23.30
N VAL A 239 -11.06 26.41 -22.39
CA VAL A 239 -11.30 27.85 -22.63
C VAL A 239 -10.10 28.63 -22.10
N MET A 240 -9.51 29.51 -22.92
CA MET A 240 -8.20 30.14 -22.68
C MET A 240 -8.25 31.65 -22.90
N VAL A 241 -8.15 32.41 -21.81
CA VAL A 241 -7.96 33.88 -21.79
C VAL A 241 -6.47 34.18 -21.67
N ILE A 242 -5.95 35.04 -22.54
CA ILE A 242 -4.50 35.24 -22.75
C ILE A 242 -4.05 36.71 -22.61
N GLY A 243 -4.64 37.42 -21.64
CA GLY A 243 -4.56 38.88 -21.48
C GLY A 243 -5.77 39.61 -22.08
N ASN A 244 -5.86 40.92 -21.84
CA ASN A 244 -6.86 41.81 -22.43
C ASN A 244 -6.46 42.26 -23.85
N ASN A 245 -7.40 42.88 -24.58
CA ASN A 245 -7.29 43.28 -25.98
C ASN A 245 -6.88 42.13 -26.94
N ARG A 246 -7.11 40.88 -26.52
CA ARG A 246 -6.80 39.65 -27.25
C ARG A 246 -8.05 38.75 -27.29
N PRO A 247 -8.24 37.97 -28.36
CA PRO A 247 -9.37 37.04 -28.44
C PRO A 247 -9.19 35.88 -27.47
N VAL A 248 -10.29 35.46 -26.83
CA VAL A 248 -10.33 34.20 -26.08
C VAL A 248 -10.17 33.04 -27.08
N TYR A 249 -9.35 32.05 -26.73
CA TYR A 249 -9.17 30.83 -27.50
C TYR A 249 -9.93 29.67 -26.85
N VAL A 250 -10.36 28.69 -27.65
CA VAL A 250 -11.05 27.50 -27.16
C VAL A 250 -10.56 26.24 -27.86
N TRP A 251 -10.51 25.12 -27.13
CA TRP A 251 -10.29 23.82 -27.74
C TRP A 251 -11.62 23.11 -27.96
N HIS A 252 -12.10 23.10 -29.21
CA HIS A 252 -13.34 22.42 -29.57
C HIS A 252 -13.10 20.94 -29.85
N ARG A 253 -13.84 20.04 -29.18
CA ARG A 253 -13.61 18.57 -29.19
C ARG A 253 -13.54 17.95 -30.60
N ARG A 254 -14.22 18.53 -31.59
CA ARG A 254 -14.18 18.10 -33.01
C ARG A 254 -13.25 18.90 -33.93
N PHE A 255 -12.87 20.13 -33.57
CA PHE A 255 -12.13 21.05 -34.47
C PHE A 255 -10.76 21.49 -33.93
N ASN A 256 -10.40 21.08 -32.70
CA ASN A 256 -9.19 21.47 -31.96
C ASN A 256 -9.21 22.98 -31.64
N MET A 257 -8.03 23.59 -31.52
CA MET A 257 -7.86 25.02 -31.24
C MET A 257 -8.64 25.90 -32.22
N CYS A 258 -9.52 26.75 -31.69
CA CYS A 258 -10.29 27.76 -32.41
C CYS A 258 -10.12 29.12 -31.71
N LYS A 259 -10.14 30.20 -32.51
CA LYS A 259 -10.11 31.60 -32.05
C LYS A 259 -11.55 32.09 -31.89
N THR A 260 -11.94 32.70 -30.78
CA THR A 260 -13.31 33.21 -30.62
C THR A 260 -13.45 34.68 -31.06
N ASN A 261 -14.69 35.17 -31.10
CA ASN A 261 -15.02 36.60 -31.20
C ASN A 261 -15.21 37.29 -29.83
N ILE A 262 -14.89 36.63 -28.70
CA ILE A 262 -14.89 37.28 -27.38
C ILE A 262 -13.54 37.94 -27.14
N VAL A 263 -13.56 39.21 -26.70
CA VAL A 263 -12.41 39.99 -26.25
C VAL A 263 -12.75 40.62 -24.90
N PHE A 264 -11.74 40.74 -24.02
CA PHE A 264 -11.80 41.56 -22.81
C PHE A 264 -11.07 42.86 -23.08
N ASP A 265 -11.74 43.99 -22.90
CA ASP A 265 -11.19 45.30 -23.25
C ASP A 265 -10.37 45.83 -22.07
N GLU A 266 -10.94 45.75 -20.86
CA GLU A 266 -10.27 46.03 -19.60
C GLU A 266 -9.69 44.77 -18.93
N GLU A 267 -8.47 44.88 -18.39
CA GLU A 267 -7.86 43.90 -17.50
C GLU A 267 -8.73 43.59 -16.26
N LYS A 268 -9.44 44.60 -15.76
CA LYS A 268 -10.30 44.52 -14.57
C LYS A 268 -11.45 43.53 -14.72
N GLU A 269 -11.98 43.33 -15.93
CA GLU A 269 -12.97 42.27 -16.19
C GLU A 269 -12.41 40.88 -15.87
N ILE A 270 -11.17 40.61 -16.27
CA ILE A 270 -10.51 39.32 -16.08
C ILE A 270 -10.17 39.12 -14.60
N LEU A 271 -9.64 40.15 -13.94
CA LEU A 271 -9.35 40.13 -12.49
C LEU A 271 -10.61 39.85 -11.66
N ASN A 272 -11.74 40.50 -11.96
CA ASN A 272 -13.01 40.25 -11.26
C ASN A 272 -13.47 38.80 -11.37
N ILE A 273 -13.26 38.13 -12.52
CA ILE A 273 -13.58 36.72 -12.72
C ILE A 273 -12.62 35.84 -11.90
N ILE A 274 -11.32 36.13 -11.93
CA ILE A 274 -10.28 35.42 -11.17
C ILE A 274 -10.53 35.50 -9.65
N GLU A 275 -10.82 36.70 -9.12
CA GLU A 275 -11.16 36.91 -7.71
C GLU A 275 -12.45 36.20 -7.30
N ARG A 276 -13.48 36.20 -8.16
CA ARG A 276 -14.75 35.49 -7.92
C ARG A 276 -14.51 33.99 -7.80
N ILE A 277 -13.79 33.40 -8.76
CA ILE A 277 -13.43 31.98 -8.75
C ILE A 277 -12.62 31.64 -7.48
N ALA A 278 -11.59 32.43 -7.17
CA ALA A 278 -10.77 32.20 -5.96
C ALA A 278 -11.62 32.22 -4.68
N ARG A 279 -12.51 33.21 -4.54
CA ARG A 279 -13.42 33.35 -3.38
C ARG A 279 -14.40 32.19 -3.27
N GLU A 280 -14.97 31.75 -4.38
CA GLU A 280 -15.90 30.62 -4.43
C GLU A 280 -15.23 29.28 -4.07
N VAL A 281 -13.97 29.09 -4.48
CA VAL A 281 -13.18 27.88 -4.14
C VAL A 281 -12.39 27.98 -2.82
N GLY A 282 -12.59 29.03 -2.03
CA GLY A 282 -11.92 29.24 -0.74
C GLY A 282 -10.40 29.48 -0.82
N ARG A 283 -9.89 29.97 -1.95
CA ARG A 283 -8.47 30.31 -2.16
C ARG A 283 -8.25 31.83 -2.23
N ARG A 284 -6.98 32.25 -2.13
CA ARG A 284 -6.53 33.62 -2.44
C ARG A 284 -5.74 33.63 -3.73
N ILE A 285 -5.77 34.78 -4.40
CA ILE A 285 -4.86 35.17 -5.47
C ILE A 285 -4.64 36.67 -5.35
N ASP A 286 -3.38 37.08 -5.27
CA ASP A 286 -2.94 38.46 -5.03
C ASP A 286 -1.47 38.61 -5.48
N GLN A 287 -0.84 39.78 -5.31
CA GLN A 287 0.55 39.99 -5.76
C GLN A 287 1.59 39.15 -5.00
N GLN A 288 1.26 38.58 -3.84
CA GLN A 288 2.12 37.65 -3.11
C GLN A 288 1.87 36.19 -3.51
N SER A 289 0.63 35.86 -3.89
CA SER A 289 0.23 34.57 -4.44
C SER A 289 -0.42 34.73 -5.84
N PRO A 290 0.35 35.07 -6.89
CA PRO A 290 -0.18 35.44 -8.21
C PRO A 290 -0.60 34.23 -9.09
N LEU A 291 -0.74 33.05 -8.49
CA LEU A 291 -1.04 31.78 -9.15
C LEU A 291 -2.25 31.12 -8.48
N LEU A 292 -3.26 30.77 -9.25
CA LEU A 292 -4.45 30.04 -8.80
C LEU A 292 -4.54 28.71 -9.56
N ASP A 293 -4.68 27.61 -8.82
CA ASP A 293 -5.15 26.32 -9.34
C ASP A 293 -6.32 25.87 -8.48
N ALA A 294 -7.44 25.58 -9.12
CA ALA A 294 -8.76 25.54 -8.50
C ALA A 294 -9.72 24.60 -9.25
N ARG A 295 -10.81 24.21 -8.58
CA ARG A 295 -11.87 23.37 -9.15
C ARG A 295 -13.23 24.05 -8.97
N LEU A 296 -13.95 24.25 -10.08
CA LEU A 296 -15.27 24.89 -10.10
C LEU A 296 -16.38 23.91 -9.64
N PRO A 297 -17.57 24.41 -9.27
CA PRO A 297 -18.70 23.56 -8.84
C PRO A 297 -19.23 22.58 -9.89
N ASP A 298 -18.98 22.81 -11.19
CA ASP A 298 -19.27 21.87 -12.28
C ASP A 298 -18.23 20.73 -12.39
N GLY A 299 -17.19 20.77 -11.57
CA GLY A 299 -16.06 19.86 -11.56
C GLY A 299 -14.90 20.27 -12.50
N SER A 300 -15.05 21.32 -13.32
CA SER A 300 -14.01 21.80 -14.23
C SER A 300 -12.79 22.37 -13.48
N ARG A 301 -11.58 22.20 -14.03
CA ARG A 301 -10.35 22.73 -13.43
C ARG A 301 -10.00 24.09 -14.01
N VAL A 302 -9.60 25.03 -13.16
CA VAL A 302 -9.17 26.38 -13.53
C VAL A 302 -7.73 26.58 -13.07
N ASN A 303 -6.86 26.91 -14.02
CA ASN A 303 -5.63 27.61 -13.73
C ASN A 303 -5.79 29.09 -14.09
N ALA A 304 -5.32 30.00 -13.24
CA ALA A 304 -5.27 31.43 -13.55
C ALA A 304 -4.00 32.07 -13.00
N THR A 305 -3.52 33.11 -13.67
CA THR A 305 -2.32 33.86 -13.26
C THR A 305 -2.52 35.36 -13.46
N ILE A 306 -1.89 36.17 -12.61
CA ILE A 306 -1.96 37.63 -12.63
C ILE A 306 -0.57 38.29 -12.69
N PRO A 307 -0.46 39.59 -13.05
CA PRO A 307 0.81 40.31 -12.99
C PRO A 307 1.40 40.32 -11.56
N PRO A 308 2.74 40.25 -11.42
CA PRO A 308 3.74 40.41 -12.46
C PRO A 308 4.12 39.13 -13.23
N ILE A 309 3.57 37.94 -12.88
CA ILE A 309 3.96 36.69 -13.56
C ILE A 309 3.38 36.64 -14.99
N SER A 310 2.12 37.06 -15.17
CA SER A 310 1.51 37.19 -16.50
C SER A 310 1.82 38.57 -17.10
N ILE A 311 2.93 38.68 -17.82
CA ILE A 311 3.46 39.95 -18.37
C ILE A 311 2.44 40.67 -19.27
N ASP A 312 1.69 39.93 -20.08
CA ASP A 312 0.68 40.44 -21.02
C ASP A 312 -0.71 40.67 -20.38
N GLY A 313 -0.77 40.83 -19.06
CA GLY A 313 -2.02 40.86 -18.29
C GLY A 313 -2.57 39.47 -17.94
N PRO A 314 -3.68 39.39 -17.19
CA PRO A 314 -4.13 38.16 -16.54
C PRO A 314 -4.57 37.07 -17.51
N THR A 315 -4.34 35.82 -17.12
CA THR A 315 -4.71 34.63 -17.90
C THR A 315 -5.64 33.70 -17.12
N ILE A 316 -6.52 33.00 -17.84
CA ILE A 316 -7.40 31.97 -17.29
C ILE A 316 -7.42 30.80 -18.27
N THR A 317 -7.18 29.58 -17.79
CA THR A 317 -7.39 28.33 -18.54
C THR A 317 -8.38 27.45 -17.79
N ILE A 318 -9.58 27.28 -18.36
CA ILE A 318 -10.64 26.42 -17.82
C ILE A 318 -10.66 25.11 -18.63
N ARG A 319 -10.29 23.98 -18.02
CA ARG A 319 -10.38 22.65 -18.62
C ARG A 319 -11.67 21.96 -18.17
N LYS A 320 -12.45 21.50 -19.16
CA LYS A 320 -13.82 21.04 -19.00
C LYS A 320 -13.98 19.54 -19.24
N PHE A 321 -14.54 18.86 -18.25
CA PHE A 321 -14.95 17.46 -18.38
C PHE A 321 -16.20 17.34 -19.26
N LYS A 322 -16.38 16.20 -19.92
CA LYS A 322 -17.56 15.94 -20.76
C LYS A 322 -18.71 15.44 -19.87
N LYS A 323 -19.92 16.00 -20.01
CA LYS A 323 -21.06 15.67 -19.14
C LYS A 323 -21.57 14.22 -19.31
N ASP A 324 -21.45 13.67 -20.50
CA ASP A 324 -21.63 12.24 -20.79
C ASP A 324 -20.28 11.72 -21.29
N PRO A 325 -19.53 10.88 -20.54
CA PRO A 325 -18.20 10.44 -20.95
C PRO A 325 -18.27 9.54 -22.19
N LEU A 326 -17.17 9.43 -22.93
CA LEU A 326 -17.11 8.44 -24.02
C LEU A 326 -17.09 7.03 -23.44
N THR A 327 -17.91 6.16 -24.00
CA THR A 327 -18.09 4.77 -23.54
C THR A 327 -17.31 3.78 -24.40
N ILE A 328 -17.28 2.51 -23.99
CA ILE A 328 -16.69 1.43 -24.79
C ILE A 328 -17.29 1.37 -26.21
N ILE A 329 -18.59 1.65 -26.36
CA ILE A 329 -19.30 1.65 -27.66
C ILE A 329 -18.83 2.82 -28.55
N ASP A 330 -18.46 3.96 -27.97
CA ASP A 330 -17.81 5.05 -28.72
C ASP A 330 -16.38 4.67 -29.15
N LEU A 331 -15.60 4.05 -28.26
CA LEU A 331 -14.24 3.59 -28.58
C LEU A 331 -14.23 2.54 -29.69
N ILE A 332 -15.19 1.61 -29.69
CA ILE A 332 -15.44 0.67 -30.77
C ILE A 332 -15.80 1.44 -32.06
N LYS A 333 -16.82 2.31 -32.02
CA LYS A 333 -17.29 3.04 -33.22
C LYS A 333 -16.22 3.96 -33.84
N TYR A 334 -15.33 4.52 -33.03
CA TYR A 334 -14.22 5.34 -33.52
C TYR A 334 -13.04 4.50 -34.06
N GLY A 335 -13.06 3.17 -33.93
CA GLY A 335 -11.97 2.26 -34.31
C GLY A 335 -10.77 2.34 -33.37
N THR A 336 -10.98 2.70 -32.10
CA THR A 336 -9.90 2.69 -31.08
C THR A 336 -9.57 1.26 -30.65
N MET A 337 -10.60 0.39 -30.66
CA MET A 337 -10.56 -1.07 -30.59
C MET A 337 -11.75 -1.64 -31.38
N ASN A 338 -11.91 -2.96 -31.44
CA ASN A 338 -13.10 -3.64 -31.98
C ASN A 338 -13.87 -4.38 -30.86
N THR A 339 -15.00 -5.01 -31.17
CA THR A 339 -15.82 -5.75 -30.18
C THR A 339 -15.16 -7.04 -29.68
N ASP A 340 -14.41 -7.74 -30.53
CA ASP A 340 -13.60 -8.93 -30.19
C ASP A 340 -12.55 -8.65 -29.08
N ILE A 341 -11.92 -7.47 -29.15
CA ILE A 341 -10.99 -6.96 -28.14
C ILE A 341 -11.74 -6.45 -26.91
N ALA A 342 -12.83 -5.68 -27.11
CA ALA A 342 -13.60 -5.15 -25.99
C ALA A 342 -14.21 -6.27 -25.13
N ALA A 343 -14.65 -7.38 -25.73
CA ALA A 343 -15.13 -8.57 -25.00
C ALA A 343 -14.00 -9.32 -24.27
N LEU A 344 -12.79 -9.41 -24.86
CA LEU A 344 -11.63 -9.98 -24.18
C LEU A 344 -11.20 -9.11 -22.97
N LEU A 345 -11.17 -7.80 -23.16
CA LEU A 345 -10.88 -6.84 -22.09
C LEU A 345 -11.99 -6.83 -21.03
N TRP A 346 -13.25 -7.09 -21.40
CA TRP A 346 -14.34 -7.32 -20.43
C TRP A 346 -14.03 -8.55 -19.58
N ILE A 347 -13.69 -9.72 -20.15
CA ILE A 347 -13.29 -10.91 -19.36
C ILE A 347 -12.10 -10.61 -18.44
N PHE A 348 -11.09 -9.89 -18.92
CA PHE A 348 -9.93 -9.52 -18.12
C PHE A 348 -10.28 -8.56 -16.97
N VAL A 349 -11.17 -7.58 -17.18
CA VAL A 349 -11.65 -6.71 -16.09
C VAL A 349 -12.56 -7.48 -15.14
N ASP A 350 -13.48 -8.28 -15.65
CA ASP A 350 -14.43 -9.10 -14.89
C ASP A 350 -13.70 -10.05 -13.92
N GLY A 351 -12.79 -10.87 -14.42
CA GLY A 351 -12.06 -11.85 -13.61
C GLY A 351 -12.87 -13.07 -13.18
N LEU A 352 -14.13 -13.17 -13.62
CA LEU A 352 -15.06 -14.27 -13.40
C LEU A 352 -15.17 -14.68 -11.93
N GLY A 353 -15.15 -13.67 -11.04
CA GLY A 353 -15.24 -13.83 -9.58
C GLY A 353 -14.01 -14.43 -8.89
N VAL A 354 -12.94 -14.80 -9.61
CA VAL A 354 -11.76 -15.48 -9.03
C VAL A 354 -10.48 -14.65 -9.11
N LYS A 355 -10.12 -14.15 -10.30
CA LYS A 355 -8.91 -13.35 -10.52
C LYS A 355 -9.12 -12.29 -11.62
N PRO A 356 -9.56 -11.06 -11.29
CA PRO A 356 -9.47 -9.95 -12.24
C PRO A 356 -8.02 -9.71 -12.65
N ALA A 357 -7.82 -9.36 -13.92
CA ALA A 357 -6.51 -9.02 -14.43
C ALA A 357 -6.14 -7.59 -14.01
N ASN A 358 -4.89 -7.40 -13.62
CA ASN A 358 -4.37 -6.06 -13.37
C ASN A 358 -4.03 -5.39 -14.71
N VAL A 359 -4.56 -4.19 -14.96
CA VAL A 359 -4.50 -3.52 -16.28
C VAL A 359 -3.82 -2.15 -16.20
N LEU A 360 -2.87 -1.91 -17.10
CA LEU A 360 -2.15 -0.65 -17.29
C LEU A 360 -2.50 -0.03 -18.65
N VAL A 361 -3.21 1.10 -18.65
CA VAL A 361 -3.44 1.92 -19.86
C VAL A 361 -2.34 2.99 -19.99
N ALA A 362 -1.40 2.79 -20.91
CA ALA A 362 -0.23 3.65 -21.11
C ALA A 362 -0.29 4.43 -22.44
N GLY A 363 0.22 5.66 -22.44
CA GLY A 363 0.18 6.53 -23.62
C GLY A 363 0.81 7.92 -23.40
N GLY A 364 1.02 8.63 -24.51
CA GLY A 364 1.38 10.06 -24.49
C GLY A 364 0.22 10.96 -24.05
N THR A 365 0.52 12.20 -23.68
CA THR A 365 -0.48 13.19 -23.24
C THR A 365 -1.55 13.42 -24.31
N GLY A 366 -2.83 13.43 -23.92
CA GLY A 366 -3.97 13.59 -24.83
C GLY A 366 -4.29 12.37 -25.71
N SER A 367 -3.59 11.23 -25.56
CA SER A 367 -3.90 10.01 -26.33
C SER A 367 -5.24 9.35 -25.96
N GLY A 368 -5.79 9.69 -24.79
CA GLY A 368 -7.07 9.19 -24.28
C GLY A 368 -6.96 8.09 -23.22
N LYS A 369 -5.84 8.03 -22.46
CA LYS A 369 -5.64 7.04 -21.37
C LYS A 369 -6.85 6.98 -20.42
N THR A 370 -7.21 8.11 -19.80
CA THR A 370 -8.33 8.19 -18.83
C THR A 370 -9.65 7.82 -19.48
N THR A 371 -9.86 8.14 -20.76
CA THR A 371 -11.07 7.77 -21.52
C THR A 371 -11.23 6.26 -21.66
N THR A 372 -10.14 5.55 -21.98
CA THR A 372 -10.13 4.08 -22.09
C THR A 372 -10.20 3.43 -20.72
N LEU A 373 -9.51 3.97 -19.71
CA LEU A 373 -9.63 3.54 -18.32
C LEU A 373 -11.08 3.65 -17.82
N ASN A 374 -11.76 4.77 -18.11
CA ASN A 374 -13.17 4.98 -17.78
C ASN A 374 -14.09 3.98 -18.50
N SER A 375 -13.84 3.73 -19.78
CA SER A 375 -14.61 2.77 -20.58
C SER A 375 -14.42 1.32 -20.10
N LEU A 376 -13.23 0.96 -19.62
CA LEU A 376 -12.96 -0.35 -19.02
C LEU A 376 -13.55 -0.46 -17.61
N GLY A 377 -13.57 0.63 -16.84
CA GLY A 377 -14.26 0.68 -15.55
C GLY A 377 -15.77 0.45 -15.63
N MET A 378 -16.37 0.49 -16.83
CA MET A 378 -17.76 0.09 -17.05
C MET A 378 -17.99 -1.43 -16.95
N PHE A 379 -16.93 -2.24 -17.12
CA PHE A 379 -16.96 -3.70 -17.05
C PHE A 379 -16.73 -4.26 -15.63
N ILE A 380 -16.55 -3.40 -14.63
CA ILE A 380 -16.41 -3.83 -13.24
C ILE A 380 -17.76 -4.38 -12.75
N PRO A 381 -17.82 -5.58 -12.15
CA PRO A 381 -19.05 -6.13 -11.59
C PRO A 381 -19.70 -5.20 -10.56
N PRO A 382 -21.03 -5.01 -10.57
CA PRO A 382 -21.70 -4.01 -9.72
C PRO A 382 -21.68 -4.33 -8.21
N SER A 383 -21.30 -5.57 -7.84
CA SER A 383 -21.10 -6.01 -6.46
C SER A 383 -19.80 -5.52 -5.82
N GLU A 384 -18.85 -5.01 -6.62
CA GLU A 384 -17.52 -4.65 -6.15
C GLU A 384 -17.41 -3.19 -5.67
N ARG A 385 -16.60 -2.99 -4.62
CA ARG A 385 -16.27 -1.69 -4.06
C ARG A 385 -15.09 -1.06 -4.80
N VAL A 386 -15.36 0.04 -5.50
CA VAL A 386 -14.39 0.75 -6.34
C VAL A 386 -13.92 2.02 -5.65
N ILE A 387 -12.61 2.25 -5.60
CA ILE A 387 -12.03 3.53 -5.15
C ILE A 387 -11.17 4.12 -6.26
N THR A 388 -11.53 5.33 -6.73
CA THR A 388 -10.69 6.10 -7.67
C THR A 388 -9.80 7.08 -6.92
N ILE A 389 -8.57 7.26 -7.42
CA ILE A 389 -7.56 8.18 -6.86
C ILE A 389 -6.98 9.00 -8.01
N GLU A 390 -7.13 10.32 -7.96
CA GLU A 390 -6.90 11.20 -9.12
C GLU A 390 -6.32 12.56 -8.70
N ASP A 391 -5.42 13.17 -9.50
CA ASP A 391 -4.95 14.56 -9.29
C ASP A 391 -6.04 15.61 -9.57
N THR A 392 -7.03 15.21 -10.35
CA THR A 392 -8.28 15.93 -10.56
C THR A 392 -9.30 14.86 -10.95
N ALA A 393 -10.45 14.77 -10.29
CA ALA A 393 -11.32 13.61 -10.46
C ALA A 393 -12.07 13.64 -11.80
N GLU A 394 -11.47 13.07 -12.86
CA GLU A 394 -11.96 12.99 -14.24
C GLU A 394 -12.92 11.79 -14.43
N LEU A 395 -12.68 10.69 -13.72
CA LEU A 395 -13.40 9.43 -13.89
C LEU A 395 -14.88 9.53 -13.48
N GLN A 396 -15.73 8.86 -14.26
CA GLN A 396 -17.18 8.76 -14.14
C GLN A 396 -17.58 7.30 -14.41
N LEU A 397 -17.79 6.53 -13.34
CA LEU A 397 -17.98 5.07 -13.42
C LEU A 397 -19.44 4.68 -13.11
N PRO A 398 -20.04 3.72 -13.83
CA PRO A 398 -21.45 3.32 -13.65
C PRO A 398 -21.65 2.27 -12.54
N VAL A 399 -20.86 2.37 -11.46
CA VAL A 399 -20.87 1.46 -10.29
C VAL A 399 -21.48 2.17 -9.07
N GLU A 400 -22.18 1.40 -8.23
CA GLU A 400 -22.92 1.96 -7.09
C GLU A 400 -22.01 2.17 -5.86
N HIS A 401 -21.13 1.21 -5.56
CA HIS A 401 -20.26 1.25 -4.37
C HIS A 401 -18.92 1.97 -4.65
N TRP A 402 -19.01 3.22 -5.09
CA TRP A 402 -17.87 4.02 -5.55
C TRP A 402 -17.44 5.09 -4.53
N ILE A 403 -16.15 5.14 -4.21
CA ILE A 403 -15.51 6.26 -3.51
C ILE A 403 -14.54 6.98 -4.45
N ARG A 404 -14.52 8.31 -4.38
CA ARG A 404 -13.62 9.18 -5.15
C ARG A 404 -12.67 9.89 -4.19
N LEU A 405 -11.37 9.80 -4.44
CA LEU A 405 -10.32 10.49 -3.70
C LEU A 405 -9.54 11.39 -4.67
N GLU A 406 -9.25 12.61 -4.23
CA GLU A 406 -8.60 13.65 -5.04
C GLU A 406 -7.38 14.18 -4.26
N THR A 407 -6.23 14.36 -4.93
CA THR A 407 -5.02 14.86 -4.27
C THR A 407 -5.18 16.31 -3.81
N ARG A 408 -4.46 16.71 -2.77
CA ARG A 408 -4.51 18.09 -2.25
C ARG A 408 -3.11 18.68 -2.19
N PRO A 409 -2.80 19.71 -3.00
CA PRO A 409 -1.52 20.42 -2.87
C PRO A 409 -1.45 21.15 -1.52
N PRO A 410 -0.25 21.50 -1.02
CA PRO A 410 -0.09 22.21 0.24
C PRO A 410 -0.80 23.57 0.23
N ASN A 411 -1.13 24.06 1.43
CA ASN A 411 -1.60 25.42 1.62
C ASN A 411 -0.45 26.44 1.48
N VAL A 412 -0.77 27.73 1.61
CA VAL A 412 0.21 28.83 1.47
C VAL A 412 1.32 28.80 2.53
N GLU A 413 1.15 28.05 3.63
CA GLU A 413 2.16 27.83 4.66
C GLU A 413 3.02 26.55 4.42
N GLY A 414 2.83 25.86 3.29
CA GLY A 414 3.51 24.59 3.01
C GLY A 414 2.95 23.38 3.77
N LYS A 415 1.75 23.48 4.35
CA LYS A 415 1.13 22.45 5.20
C LYS A 415 -0.09 21.80 4.57
N GLY A 416 -0.40 20.57 5.01
CA GLY A 416 -1.65 19.89 4.68
C GLY A 416 -1.71 19.35 3.25
N GLU A 417 -0.58 19.14 2.60
CA GLU A 417 -0.49 18.33 1.38
C GLU A 417 -1.03 16.92 1.63
N VAL A 418 -1.68 16.33 0.62
CA VAL A 418 -2.11 14.93 0.59
C VAL A 418 -1.80 14.40 -0.81
N THR A 419 -0.76 13.59 -0.91
CA THR A 419 -0.25 13.12 -2.21
C THR A 419 -1.05 11.92 -2.74
N MET A 420 -0.88 11.60 -4.03
CA MET A 420 -1.46 10.37 -4.61
C MET A 420 -0.96 9.11 -3.87
N ASP A 421 0.28 9.13 -3.38
CA ASP A 421 0.91 8.04 -2.63
C ASP A 421 0.22 7.83 -1.27
N ASP A 422 -0.10 8.91 -0.56
CA ASP A 422 -0.82 8.86 0.72
C ASP A 422 -2.25 8.36 0.55
N LEU A 423 -2.92 8.76 -0.53
CA LEU A 423 -4.25 8.25 -0.88
C LEU A 423 -4.20 6.76 -1.23
N VAL A 424 -3.21 6.29 -1.99
CA VAL A 424 -3.04 4.86 -2.27
C VAL A 424 -2.83 4.08 -0.97
N LYS A 425 -1.93 4.52 -0.08
CA LYS A 425 -1.73 3.92 1.26
C LYS A 425 -3.04 3.86 2.06
N ASN A 426 -3.83 4.94 2.02
CA ASN A 426 -5.10 5.01 2.69
C ASN A 426 -6.13 4.02 2.11
N THR A 427 -6.20 3.86 0.79
CA THR A 427 -7.15 2.89 0.19
C THR A 427 -6.91 1.45 0.64
N LEU A 428 -5.69 1.04 0.98
CA LEU A 428 -5.39 -0.29 1.55
C LEU A 428 -6.00 -0.54 2.95
N ARG A 429 -6.59 0.51 3.56
CA ARG A 429 -7.39 0.46 4.80
C ARG A 429 -8.90 0.53 4.56
N MET A 430 -9.33 0.90 3.34
CA MET A 430 -10.73 1.18 2.99
C MET A 430 -11.48 -0.03 2.40
N ARG A 431 -10.89 -1.23 2.43
CA ARG A 431 -11.39 -2.48 1.84
C ARG A 431 -11.90 -2.31 0.38
N PRO A 432 -11.05 -1.90 -0.58
CA PRO A 432 -11.40 -1.87 -2.00
C PRO A 432 -11.34 -3.27 -2.60
N ASP A 433 -12.28 -3.57 -3.49
CA ASP A 433 -12.14 -4.66 -4.46
C ASP A 433 -11.40 -4.16 -5.73
N ARG A 434 -11.56 -2.87 -6.06
CA ARG A 434 -10.80 -2.16 -7.11
C ARG A 434 -10.18 -0.87 -6.59
N ILE A 435 -8.89 -0.68 -6.88
CA ILE A 435 -8.22 0.61 -6.79
C ILE A 435 -7.91 1.06 -8.22
N ILE A 436 -8.40 2.24 -8.61
CA ILE A 436 -8.12 2.85 -9.91
C ILE A 436 -7.37 4.16 -9.68
N VAL A 437 -6.06 4.16 -9.96
CA VAL A 437 -5.26 5.39 -9.96
C VAL A 437 -5.33 5.99 -11.37
N GLY A 438 -5.91 7.18 -11.49
CA GLY A 438 -6.20 7.81 -12.79
C GLY A 438 -4.94 8.23 -13.55
N GLU A 439 -3.89 8.60 -12.83
CA GLU A 439 -2.60 8.96 -13.40
C GLU A 439 -1.45 8.62 -12.44
N VAL A 440 -0.31 8.17 -12.98
CA VAL A 440 0.86 7.74 -12.21
C VAL A 440 2.14 8.26 -12.88
N ARG A 441 2.99 8.89 -12.07
CA ARG A 441 4.17 9.67 -12.46
C ARG A 441 5.31 9.65 -11.42
N GLY A 442 5.07 9.27 -10.17
CA GLY A 442 5.96 9.45 -9.02
C GLY A 442 5.95 8.28 -8.01
N PRO A 443 6.26 8.52 -6.72
CA PRO A 443 6.40 7.49 -5.69
C PRO A 443 5.16 6.61 -5.48
N GLU A 444 3.96 7.14 -5.77
CA GLU A 444 2.72 6.37 -5.76
C GLU A 444 2.78 5.16 -6.70
N ALA A 445 3.64 5.21 -7.72
CA ALA A 445 3.96 4.05 -8.54
C ALA A 445 4.44 2.88 -7.66
N ARG A 446 5.38 3.07 -6.71
CA ARG A 446 5.87 2.00 -5.82
C ARG A 446 4.81 1.49 -4.84
N THR A 447 3.91 2.34 -4.35
CA THR A 447 2.92 1.93 -3.33
C THR A 447 1.64 1.37 -3.93
N MET A 448 1.24 1.86 -5.09
CA MET A 448 0.30 1.15 -5.95
C MET A 448 0.96 -0.14 -6.42
N PHE A 449 2.25 -0.11 -6.82
CA PHE A 449 3.11 -1.30 -6.90
C PHE A 449 3.40 -1.98 -5.54
N THR A 450 2.58 -1.78 -4.51
CA THR A 450 2.48 -2.63 -3.31
C THR A 450 1.06 -3.19 -3.10
N ALA A 451 0.04 -2.58 -3.71
CA ALA A 451 -1.35 -3.02 -3.62
C ALA A 451 -1.58 -4.41 -4.24
N MET A 452 -1.42 -4.57 -5.56
CA MET A 452 -1.98 -5.73 -6.28
C MET A 452 -1.22 -7.07 -6.06
N ASN A 453 -0.16 -7.08 -5.24
CA ASN A 453 0.49 -8.29 -4.72
C ASN A 453 0.42 -8.40 -3.19
N THR A 454 -0.26 -7.51 -2.46
CA THR A 454 -0.77 -7.87 -1.12
C THR A 454 -1.88 -8.94 -1.20
N GLY A 455 -2.27 -9.35 -2.42
CA GLY A 455 -2.98 -10.59 -2.72
C GLY A 455 -2.10 -11.79 -3.11
N HIS A 456 -0.80 -11.80 -2.84
CA HIS A 456 0.03 -13.01 -3.03
C HIS A 456 -0.12 -13.99 -1.87
N ASN A 457 -0.40 -15.26 -2.19
CA ASN A 457 -0.45 -16.38 -1.22
C ASN A 457 0.98 -16.85 -0.81
N GLY A 458 1.89 -15.92 -0.59
CA GLY A 458 3.21 -16.19 -0.04
C GLY A 458 3.07 -16.45 1.46
N ALA A 459 3.46 -17.63 1.92
CA ALA A 459 3.50 -17.92 3.36
C ALA A 459 4.67 -18.82 3.72
N LEU A 460 5.29 -18.54 4.87
CA LEU A 460 6.35 -19.32 5.49
C LEU A 460 5.76 -20.40 6.40
N TYR A 461 6.57 -21.39 6.77
CA TYR A 461 6.21 -22.38 7.77
C TYR A 461 6.70 -21.98 9.17
N ASP A 462 5.80 -21.92 10.15
CA ASP A 462 5.97 -22.01 11.62
C ASP A 462 7.39 -21.75 12.16
N PHE A 463 8.27 -22.76 12.15
CA PHE A 463 9.62 -22.68 12.72
C PHE A 463 10.63 -21.85 11.91
N SER A 464 10.15 -21.01 10.98
CA SER A 464 10.97 -20.02 10.30
C SER A 464 11.32 -18.90 11.27
N VAL A 465 12.60 -18.82 11.64
CA VAL A 465 13.09 -17.88 12.62
C VAL A 465 13.17 -16.49 12.00
N ILE A 466 12.33 -15.56 12.46
CA ILE A 466 12.32 -14.16 12.05
C ILE A 466 13.13 -13.30 13.02
N GLN A 467 13.73 -12.22 12.53
CA GLN A 467 14.47 -11.28 13.37
C GLN A 467 13.63 -10.04 13.72
N LEU A 468 13.44 -9.82 15.03
CA LEU A 468 12.89 -8.60 15.59
C LEU A 468 13.96 -7.51 15.70
N SER A 469 13.54 -6.24 15.65
CA SER A 469 14.46 -5.10 15.63
C SER A 469 15.17 -4.81 16.97
N ASP A 470 14.69 -5.40 18.06
CA ASP A 470 15.36 -5.44 19.36
C ASP A 470 16.50 -6.48 19.40
N GLY A 471 16.69 -7.23 18.31
CA GLY A 471 17.71 -8.26 18.16
C GLY A 471 17.30 -9.65 18.67
N ARG A 472 16.09 -9.82 19.22
CA ARG A 472 15.51 -11.14 19.45
C ARG A 472 15.22 -11.83 18.12
N PHE A 473 15.24 -13.16 18.17
CA PHE A 473 14.84 -14.04 17.09
C PHE A 473 13.78 -14.98 17.64
N VAL A 474 12.66 -15.09 16.95
CA VAL A 474 11.49 -15.86 17.36
C VAL A 474 11.02 -16.73 16.19
N LEU A 475 10.32 -17.83 16.46
CA LEU A 475 9.64 -18.57 15.39
C LEU A 475 8.44 -17.75 14.92
N ILE A 476 8.19 -17.71 13.61
CA ILE A 476 7.04 -16.96 13.08
C ILE A 476 5.70 -17.58 13.51
N GLY A 477 5.66 -18.91 13.70
CA GLY A 477 4.53 -19.62 14.30
C GLY A 477 4.30 -19.22 15.75
N ASP A 478 5.25 -19.52 16.65
CA ASP A 478 5.21 -19.15 18.08
C ASP A 478 4.68 -17.71 18.29
N LEU A 479 5.27 -16.72 17.60
CA LEU A 479 4.91 -15.30 17.75
C LEU A 479 3.47 -15.01 17.29
N ILE A 480 3.06 -15.58 16.17
CA ILE A 480 1.75 -15.27 15.58
C ILE A 480 0.65 -16.03 16.30
N ASP A 481 0.86 -17.29 16.71
CA ASP A 481 -0.14 -18.00 17.50
C ASP A 481 -0.26 -17.44 18.92
N GLU A 482 0.81 -16.90 19.55
CA GLU A 482 0.67 -16.07 20.78
C GLU A 482 -0.24 -14.85 20.53
N LEU A 483 -0.04 -14.13 19.42
CA LEU A 483 -0.90 -12.99 19.05
C LEU A 483 -2.34 -13.41 18.72
N PHE A 484 -2.55 -14.60 18.15
CA PHE A 484 -3.88 -15.13 17.82
C PHE A 484 -4.63 -15.73 19.01
N GLU A 485 -3.94 -16.23 20.03
CA GLU A 485 -4.58 -16.55 21.32
C GLU A 485 -4.95 -15.25 22.05
N LYS A 486 -3.99 -14.32 22.17
CA LYS A 486 -4.11 -13.03 22.88
C LYS A 486 -5.20 -12.12 22.30
N TYR A 487 -5.36 -12.12 20.97
CA TYR A 487 -6.31 -11.29 20.23
C TYR A 487 -7.29 -12.13 19.40
N SER A 488 -7.74 -13.24 19.99
CA SER A 488 -8.73 -14.16 19.42
C SER A 488 -10.10 -13.52 19.14
N ASP A 489 -10.40 -12.38 19.77
CA ASP A 489 -11.56 -11.51 19.54
C ASP A 489 -11.43 -10.62 18.28
N ARG A 490 -10.20 -10.43 17.78
CA ARG A 490 -9.84 -9.52 16.67
C ARG A 490 -9.40 -10.26 15.40
N VAL A 491 -9.61 -11.56 15.32
CA VAL A 491 -9.26 -12.37 14.15
C VAL A 491 -10.22 -12.06 13.01
N GLU A 492 -9.71 -11.46 11.93
CA GLU A 492 -10.44 -11.29 10.68
C GLU A 492 -10.11 -12.44 9.71
N THR A 493 -11.11 -12.92 8.95
CA THR A 493 -10.93 -13.96 7.94
C THR A 493 -11.14 -13.39 6.53
N TYR A 494 -10.18 -13.63 5.64
CA TYR A 494 -10.25 -13.29 4.22
C TYR A 494 -9.97 -14.53 3.35
N LYS A 495 -11.02 -15.05 2.70
CA LYS A 495 -11.02 -16.35 2.01
C LYS A 495 -10.63 -17.47 2.99
N ASP A 496 -9.48 -18.12 2.82
CA ASP A 496 -8.94 -19.13 3.74
C ASP A 496 -7.78 -18.62 4.61
N LEU A 497 -7.42 -17.33 4.50
CA LEU A 497 -6.45 -16.67 5.37
C LEU A 497 -7.14 -16.08 6.60
N GLU A 498 -6.54 -16.26 7.77
CA GLU A 498 -6.88 -15.57 9.01
C GLU A 498 -5.81 -14.50 9.28
N TYR A 499 -6.19 -13.31 9.76
CA TYR A 499 -5.24 -12.22 10.02
C TYR A 499 -5.65 -11.34 11.20
N ILE A 500 -4.66 -10.64 11.77
CA ILE A 500 -4.87 -9.65 12.84
C ILE A 500 -4.14 -8.37 12.45
N ALA A 501 -4.86 -7.25 12.45
CA ALA A 501 -4.28 -5.91 12.37
C ALA A 501 -3.78 -5.46 13.75
N LEU A 502 -2.54 -4.95 13.81
CA LEU A 502 -1.89 -4.57 15.06
C LEU A 502 -2.07 -3.06 15.35
N ASP A 503 -2.57 -2.77 16.56
CA ASP A 503 -2.62 -1.42 17.13
C ASP A 503 -1.19 -0.88 17.35
N GLU A 504 -1.03 0.44 17.45
CA GLU A 504 0.28 1.08 17.65
C GLU A 504 1.07 0.56 18.86
N LYS A 505 0.36 0.10 19.91
CA LYS A 505 0.92 -0.51 21.13
C LYS A 505 1.41 -1.97 20.95
N ASP A 506 0.94 -2.67 19.93
CA ASP A 506 1.19 -4.10 19.66
C ASP A 506 2.03 -4.34 18.39
N ARG A 507 2.16 -3.32 17.55
CA ARG A 507 3.09 -3.31 16.42
C ARG A 507 4.52 -3.59 16.88
N PHE A 508 5.18 -4.51 16.18
CA PHE A 508 6.60 -4.81 16.38
C PHE A 508 7.37 -4.53 15.08
N GLU A 509 8.64 -4.16 15.22
CA GLU A 509 9.53 -3.99 14.06
C GLU A 509 10.28 -5.30 13.75
N VAL A 510 10.39 -5.63 12.45
CA VAL A 510 11.29 -6.68 11.94
C VAL A 510 12.45 -6.08 11.15
N VAL A 511 13.48 -6.89 10.94
CA VAL A 511 14.62 -6.51 10.08
C VAL A 511 14.27 -6.79 8.62
N SER A 512 14.37 -5.74 7.80
CA SER A 512 14.25 -5.76 6.33
C SER A 512 15.63 -5.51 5.69
N VAL A 513 15.67 -5.47 4.35
CA VAL A 513 16.78 -4.91 3.59
C VAL A 513 16.25 -3.98 2.50
N GLY A 514 16.78 -2.75 2.47
CA GLY A 514 16.37 -1.72 1.52
C GLY A 514 16.98 -1.87 0.12
N PRO A 515 16.58 -1.01 -0.85
CA PRO A 515 17.11 -1.05 -2.23
C PRO A 515 18.62 -0.78 -2.35
N ASP A 516 19.24 -0.18 -1.33
CA ASP A 516 20.69 0.03 -1.21
C ASP A 516 21.45 -1.18 -0.64
N LEU A 517 20.72 -2.27 -0.38
CA LEU A 517 21.19 -3.51 0.25
C LEU A 517 21.64 -3.33 1.72
N LYS A 518 21.18 -2.29 2.43
CA LYS A 518 21.39 -2.11 3.88
C LYS A 518 20.23 -2.67 4.68
N ALA A 519 20.53 -3.13 5.89
CA ALA A 519 19.52 -3.69 6.79
C ALA A 519 18.69 -2.56 7.43
N GLY A 520 17.37 -2.59 7.21
CA GLY A 520 16.41 -1.65 7.77
C GLY A 520 15.70 -2.20 9.01
N LYS A 521 14.93 -1.34 9.68
CA LYS A 521 13.94 -1.70 10.70
C LYS A 521 12.59 -1.22 10.18
N HIS A 522 11.63 -2.12 10.02
CA HIS A 522 10.30 -1.75 9.52
C HIS A 522 9.20 -2.41 10.33
N VAL A 523 8.12 -1.65 10.50
CA VAL A 523 7.00 -1.99 11.36
C VAL A 523 6.14 -3.07 10.70
N VAL A 524 5.76 -4.10 11.47
CA VAL A 524 4.72 -5.07 11.10
C VAL A 524 3.37 -4.51 11.53
N SER A 525 2.46 -4.33 10.57
CA SER A 525 1.11 -3.80 10.82
C SER A 525 0.00 -4.84 10.75
N ARG A 526 0.26 -6.00 10.13
CA ARG A 526 -0.63 -7.19 10.15
C ARG A 526 0.19 -8.47 10.25
N VAL A 527 -0.31 -9.43 11.03
CA VAL A 527 0.16 -10.81 11.07
C VAL A 527 -0.89 -11.72 10.44
N TRP A 528 -0.44 -12.74 9.70
CA TRP A 528 -1.29 -13.64 8.92
C TRP A 528 -1.00 -15.09 9.27
N ARG A 529 -2.04 -15.93 9.30
CA ARG A 529 -1.90 -17.39 9.25
C ARG A 529 -2.94 -18.01 8.31
N ARG A 530 -2.64 -19.19 7.78
CA ARG A 530 -3.51 -19.94 6.87
C ARG A 530 -3.33 -21.44 7.09
N LYS A 531 -4.42 -22.19 7.16
CA LYS A 531 -4.35 -23.66 7.19
C LYS A 531 -3.78 -24.22 5.88
N VAL A 532 -2.93 -25.23 5.99
CA VAL A 532 -2.48 -26.01 4.84
C VAL A 532 -3.68 -26.65 4.15
N ARG A 533 -3.78 -26.54 2.83
CA ARG A 533 -4.87 -27.15 2.06
C ARG A 533 -4.60 -28.65 1.85
N PRO A 534 -5.62 -29.53 1.81
CA PRO A 534 -5.41 -30.96 1.55
C PRO A 534 -4.67 -31.21 0.22
N GLY A 535 -3.53 -31.90 0.29
CA GLY A 535 -2.66 -32.16 -0.88
C GLY A 535 -1.82 -30.97 -1.36
N GLU A 536 -1.77 -29.87 -0.60
CA GLU A 536 -0.85 -28.76 -0.87
C GLU A 536 0.60 -29.18 -0.59
N LYS A 537 1.51 -28.90 -1.52
CA LYS A 537 2.95 -29.15 -1.37
C LYS A 537 3.73 -27.87 -1.17
N LEU A 538 4.68 -27.89 -0.25
CA LEU A 538 5.61 -26.78 0.00
C LEU A 538 6.96 -27.02 -0.67
N ILE A 539 7.74 -25.96 -0.79
CA ILE A 539 9.14 -26.02 -1.21
C ILE A 539 10.04 -25.84 0.02
N ARG A 540 10.98 -26.76 0.19
CA ARG A 540 12.13 -26.61 1.08
C ARG A 540 13.33 -26.15 0.26
N VAL A 541 13.86 -24.97 0.57
CA VAL A 541 15.10 -24.46 -0.03
C VAL A 541 16.25 -24.63 0.95
N ARG A 542 17.39 -25.13 0.47
CA ARG A 542 18.65 -25.22 1.23
C ARG A 542 19.76 -24.46 0.53
N THR A 543 20.58 -23.75 1.30
CA THR A 543 21.75 -23.00 0.79
C THR A 543 23.09 -23.61 1.24
N ARG A 544 24.19 -23.22 0.60
CA ARG A 544 25.52 -23.83 0.79
C ARG A 544 26.16 -23.54 2.15
N THR A 545 25.86 -22.41 2.79
CA THR A 545 26.21 -22.18 4.21
C THR A 545 25.27 -22.89 5.19
N GLY A 546 24.19 -23.50 4.69
CA GLY A 546 23.31 -24.38 5.47
C GLY A 546 22.07 -23.71 6.06
N ASN A 547 21.63 -22.58 5.49
CA ASN A 547 20.30 -22.04 5.80
C ASN A 547 19.25 -22.96 5.13
N GLU A 548 18.17 -23.28 5.85
CA GLU A 548 17.03 -24.06 5.35
C GLU A 548 15.74 -23.29 5.65
N VAL A 549 14.84 -23.16 4.67
CA VAL A 549 13.53 -22.50 4.85
C VAL A 549 12.45 -23.26 4.07
N ILE A 550 11.21 -23.25 4.58
CA ILE A 550 10.07 -24.02 4.04
C ILE A 550 8.85 -23.10 3.94
N LEU A 551 8.15 -23.15 2.81
CA LEU A 551 7.30 -22.06 2.32
C LEU A 551 6.46 -22.46 1.09
N THR A 552 5.48 -21.64 0.72
CA THR A 552 4.63 -21.87 -0.47
C THR A 552 5.41 -21.70 -1.79
N LYS A 553 4.99 -22.44 -2.83
CA LYS A 553 5.66 -22.47 -4.16
C LYS A 553 5.90 -21.10 -4.78
N THR A 554 4.96 -20.17 -4.58
CA THR A 554 4.94 -18.81 -5.11
C THR A 554 5.69 -17.79 -4.25
N HIS A 555 6.21 -18.18 -3.08
CA HIS A 555 6.86 -17.25 -2.17
C HIS A 555 8.20 -16.74 -2.77
N PRO A 556 8.42 -15.41 -2.93
CA PRO A 556 9.50 -14.89 -3.76
C PRO A 556 10.80 -14.63 -2.99
N PHE A 557 11.91 -15.25 -3.38
CA PHE A 557 13.26 -15.01 -2.83
C PHE A 557 14.00 -13.93 -3.60
N PHE A 558 14.75 -13.03 -2.96
CA PHE A 558 15.71 -12.18 -3.68
C PHE A 558 16.94 -13.01 -4.15
N VAL A 559 17.31 -12.88 -5.43
CA VAL A 559 18.36 -13.65 -6.13
C VAL A 559 19.26 -12.71 -6.93
N PHE A 560 20.57 -12.96 -6.89
CA PHE A 560 21.56 -12.23 -7.69
C PHE A 560 21.57 -12.70 -9.15
N SER A 561 21.46 -11.78 -10.10
CA SER A 561 21.56 -12.06 -11.54
C SER A 561 22.42 -11.01 -12.24
N ASP A 562 23.59 -11.42 -12.72
CA ASP A 562 24.54 -10.68 -13.60
C ASP A 562 24.92 -9.23 -13.25
N GLY A 563 24.56 -8.74 -12.07
CA GLY A 563 24.86 -7.39 -11.57
C GLY A 563 23.71 -6.74 -10.81
N ASP A 564 22.47 -7.20 -11.03
CA ASP A 564 21.28 -6.73 -10.35
C ASP A 564 20.69 -7.79 -9.39
N VAL A 565 19.74 -7.36 -8.57
CA VAL A 565 18.99 -8.21 -7.65
C VAL A 565 17.54 -8.33 -8.14
N VAL A 566 17.17 -9.51 -8.59
CA VAL A 566 15.78 -9.88 -8.93
C VAL A 566 15.15 -10.61 -7.75
N ARG A 567 13.86 -10.92 -7.80
CA ARG A 567 13.30 -12.03 -6.99
C ARG A 567 12.94 -13.19 -7.90
N LYS A 568 12.77 -14.36 -7.30
CA LYS A 568 12.46 -15.62 -7.96
C LYS A 568 11.57 -16.43 -7.04
N GLU A 569 10.42 -16.86 -7.52
CA GLU A 569 9.52 -17.74 -6.75
C GLU A 569 10.22 -19.05 -6.40
N ALA A 570 9.87 -19.63 -5.25
CA ALA A 570 10.54 -20.80 -4.70
C ALA A 570 10.56 -22.01 -5.65
N GLU A 571 9.47 -22.29 -6.36
CA GLU A 571 9.40 -23.36 -7.36
C GLU A 571 10.32 -23.13 -8.57
N LYS A 572 10.74 -21.88 -8.81
CA LYS A 572 11.57 -21.47 -9.94
C LYS A 572 13.07 -21.45 -9.57
N LEU A 573 13.40 -21.60 -8.28
CA LEU A 573 14.79 -21.76 -7.81
C LEU A 573 15.40 -23.08 -8.29
N LYS A 574 16.71 -23.06 -8.51
CA LYS A 574 17.52 -24.21 -8.97
C LYS A 574 18.84 -24.24 -8.20
N PRO A 575 19.41 -25.43 -7.91
CA PRO A 575 20.75 -25.53 -7.35
C PRO A 575 21.76 -24.76 -8.21
N GLY A 576 22.52 -23.86 -7.58
CA GLY A 576 23.42 -22.90 -8.25
C GLY A 576 22.91 -21.46 -8.32
N ASP A 577 21.60 -21.20 -8.17
CA ASP A 577 21.07 -19.84 -7.93
C ASP A 577 21.70 -19.25 -6.66
N ARG A 578 21.82 -17.92 -6.58
CA ARG A 578 22.38 -17.25 -5.39
C ARG A 578 21.37 -16.32 -4.71
N VAL A 579 20.85 -16.75 -3.57
CA VAL A 579 19.86 -15.99 -2.77
C VAL A 579 20.52 -14.96 -1.86
N ALA A 580 19.80 -13.88 -1.56
CA ALA A 580 20.20 -12.88 -0.57
C ALA A 580 20.08 -13.45 0.85
N VAL A 581 21.17 -13.39 1.63
CA VAL A 581 21.22 -13.85 3.02
C VAL A 581 21.89 -12.79 3.90
N MET A 582 21.42 -12.55 5.11
CA MET A 582 21.99 -11.54 6.03
C MET A 582 23.44 -11.86 6.43
N ARG A 583 24.36 -10.92 6.14
CA ARG A 583 25.82 -11.03 6.40
C ARG A 583 26.18 -10.89 7.88
N LYS A 584 25.41 -10.10 8.60
CA LYS A 584 25.47 -9.90 10.05
C LYS A 584 24.04 -9.66 10.54
N PRO A 585 23.47 -10.48 11.43
CA PRO A 585 22.28 -10.05 12.16
C PRO A 585 22.66 -8.83 13.03
N PRO A 586 21.79 -7.79 13.13
CA PRO A 586 21.92 -6.77 14.15
C PRO A 586 22.19 -7.38 15.53
N ARG A 587 23.19 -6.86 16.24
CA ARG A 587 23.49 -7.28 17.62
C ARG A 587 22.37 -6.78 18.53
N PRO A 588 21.77 -7.63 19.39
CA PRO A 588 20.86 -7.15 20.41
C PRO A 588 21.60 -6.19 21.36
N PRO A 589 20.87 -5.24 21.99
CA PRO A 589 21.43 -4.47 23.09
C PRO A 589 21.81 -5.44 24.19
N GLN A 590 23.07 -5.39 24.65
CA GLN A 590 23.59 -6.30 25.66
C GLN A 590 22.98 -5.93 27.02
N ARG A 591 21.82 -6.49 27.31
CA ARG A 591 21.09 -6.24 28.56
C ARG A 591 21.73 -7.04 29.70
N LYS A 592 21.55 -6.55 30.93
CA LYS A 592 21.77 -7.35 32.13
C LYS A 592 20.69 -8.44 32.17
N ALA A 593 21.10 -9.69 32.40
CA ALA A 593 20.17 -10.82 32.53
C ALA A 593 19.55 -10.84 33.93
N ILE A 594 18.71 -9.84 34.21
CA ILE A 594 18.03 -9.66 35.50
C ILE A 594 16.93 -10.73 35.63
N VAL A 595 16.92 -11.44 36.76
CA VAL A 595 15.87 -12.40 37.09
C VAL A 595 14.67 -11.65 37.65
N SER A 596 13.45 -11.89 37.15
CA SER A 596 12.24 -11.28 37.74
C SER A 596 12.13 -11.67 39.23
N PRO A 597 11.94 -10.72 40.15
CA PRO A 597 11.72 -11.00 41.57
C PRO A 597 10.54 -11.98 41.82
N GLU A 598 9.54 -11.97 40.94
CA GLU A 598 8.34 -12.82 41.00
C GLU A 598 8.67 -14.32 40.95
N VAL A 599 9.77 -14.69 40.28
CA VAL A 599 10.28 -16.08 40.23
C VAL A 599 10.38 -16.66 41.63
N TYR A 600 10.86 -15.87 42.59
CA TYR A 600 11.17 -16.28 43.96
C TYR A 600 9.95 -16.36 44.88
N ALA A 601 8.81 -15.79 44.49
CA ALA A 601 7.60 -15.79 45.29
C ALA A 601 7.14 -17.22 45.59
N ARG A 602 7.02 -17.55 46.87
CA ARG A 602 6.55 -18.84 47.40
C ARG A 602 7.36 -20.05 46.92
N ILE A 603 8.64 -19.86 46.54
CA ILE A 603 9.60 -20.96 46.28
C ILE A 603 10.07 -21.63 47.59
N SER A 604 10.12 -20.85 48.67
CA SER A 604 10.64 -21.26 49.98
C SER A 604 9.73 -20.71 51.09
N ASP A 605 9.99 -21.08 52.34
CA ASP A 605 9.16 -20.65 53.48
C ASP A 605 9.54 -19.22 53.92
N TYR A 606 10.84 -18.88 53.85
CA TYR A 606 11.39 -17.59 54.28
C TYR A 606 12.44 -17.05 53.30
N TYR A 607 12.53 -15.73 53.23
CA TYR A 607 13.69 -14.96 52.83
C TYR A 607 14.63 -14.74 54.02
N ILE A 608 15.93 -14.65 53.75
CA ILE A 608 16.95 -14.21 54.70
C ILE A 608 17.40 -12.79 54.32
N VAL A 609 17.21 -11.85 55.25
CA VAL A 609 17.45 -10.42 55.05
C VAL A 609 18.42 -9.91 56.14
N PRO A 610 19.46 -9.13 55.80
CA PRO A 610 20.32 -8.48 56.79
C PRO A 610 19.61 -7.26 57.41
N ASN A 611 19.61 -7.14 58.73
CA ASN A 611 18.92 -6.08 59.47
C ASN A 611 19.88 -5.26 60.35
N GLY A 612 21.05 -4.90 59.81
CA GLY A 612 22.12 -4.17 60.52
C GLY A 612 22.88 -4.99 61.57
N GLU A 613 22.17 -5.63 62.50
CA GLU A 613 22.73 -6.40 63.62
C GLU A 613 22.95 -7.89 63.31
N GLY A 614 22.37 -8.40 62.22
CA GLY A 614 22.44 -9.81 61.85
C GLY A 614 21.52 -10.19 60.70
N LEU A 615 21.27 -11.50 60.53
CA LEU A 615 20.40 -12.07 59.50
C LEU A 615 19.06 -12.51 60.11
N VAL A 616 17.95 -12.01 59.56
CA VAL A 616 16.58 -12.26 60.02
C VAL A 616 15.81 -13.09 58.99
N LYS A 617 14.87 -13.93 59.44
CA LYS A 617 13.91 -14.64 58.59
C LYS A 617 12.67 -13.78 58.36
N VAL A 618 12.31 -13.54 57.10
CA VAL A 618 11.08 -12.86 56.68
C VAL A 618 10.22 -13.86 55.90
N PRO A 619 8.91 -14.00 56.16
CA PRO A 619 8.03 -14.91 55.40
C PRO A 619 8.05 -14.65 53.88
N ASN A 620 7.93 -15.71 53.08
CA ASN A 620 7.90 -15.63 51.61
C ASN A 620 6.46 -15.71 51.07
N ASP A 621 5.66 -14.67 51.39
CA ASP A 621 4.26 -14.57 50.93
C ASP A 621 4.12 -13.93 49.54
N GLY A 622 5.17 -13.23 49.07
CA GLY A 622 5.22 -12.45 47.84
C GLY A 622 6.66 -12.24 47.32
N ILE A 623 6.95 -11.04 46.79
CA ILE A 623 8.23 -10.66 46.17
C ILE A 623 9.38 -10.55 47.21
N PRO A 624 10.63 -10.93 46.88
CA PRO A 624 11.78 -10.78 47.77
C PRO A 624 12.13 -9.31 48.06
N PRO A 625 12.28 -8.90 49.34
CA PRO A 625 12.83 -7.59 49.73
C PRO A 625 14.18 -7.31 49.07
N GLU A 626 14.58 -6.04 48.91
CA GLU A 626 15.78 -5.69 48.16
C GLU A 626 17.06 -6.27 48.77
N GLU A 627 17.23 -6.19 50.09
CA GLU A 627 18.40 -6.70 50.79
C GLU A 627 18.40 -8.23 50.95
N ALA A 628 17.33 -8.93 50.54
CA ALA A 628 17.22 -10.38 50.70
C ALA A 628 18.34 -11.12 49.93
N GLN A 629 19.09 -11.94 50.65
CA GLN A 629 20.29 -12.63 50.15
C GLN A 629 20.08 -14.13 49.89
N TYR A 630 19.23 -14.80 50.69
CA TYR A 630 19.00 -16.24 50.59
C TYR A 630 17.52 -16.63 50.72
N LEU A 631 17.19 -17.77 50.13
CA LEU A 631 15.93 -18.53 50.28
C LEU A 631 16.16 -19.66 51.27
N ILE A 632 15.21 -19.92 52.18
CA ILE A 632 15.28 -21.07 53.09
C ILE A 632 13.89 -21.62 53.45
N SER A 633 13.81 -22.94 53.63
CA SER A 633 12.65 -23.64 54.20
C SER A 633 13.07 -24.44 55.44
N VAL A 634 12.13 -24.76 56.33
CA VAL A 634 12.40 -25.38 57.66
C VAL A 634 13.34 -26.58 57.56
N ASN A 635 13.14 -27.44 56.56
CA ASN A 635 13.94 -28.63 56.29
C ASN A 635 14.78 -28.50 55.00
N SER A 636 15.42 -27.36 54.76
CA SER A 636 16.27 -27.15 53.56
C SER A 636 17.49 -26.28 53.82
N ARG A 637 18.59 -26.59 53.13
CA ARG A 637 19.81 -25.78 53.10
C ARG A 637 19.54 -24.46 52.36
N PRO A 638 20.15 -23.32 52.77
CA PRO A 638 19.90 -22.04 52.11
C PRO A 638 20.43 -22.00 50.68
N VAL A 639 19.68 -21.34 49.79
CA VAL A 639 20.04 -21.08 48.39
C VAL A 639 20.21 -19.57 48.20
N ARG A 640 21.27 -19.12 47.53
CA ARG A 640 21.53 -17.70 47.26
C ARG A 640 20.55 -17.16 46.22
N ILE A 641 20.02 -15.97 46.45
CA ILE A 641 19.15 -15.27 45.48
C ILE A 641 20.02 -14.73 44.34
N VAL A 642 19.60 -15.00 43.10
CA VAL A 642 20.28 -14.56 41.87
C VAL A 642 19.52 -13.37 41.32
N ARG A 643 20.05 -12.14 41.49
CA ARG A 643 19.43 -10.94 40.90
C ARG A 643 19.81 -10.77 39.43
N GLU A 644 21.00 -11.21 39.04
CA GLU A 644 21.55 -11.15 37.68
C GLU A 644 22.27 -12.47 37.37
N VAL A 645 22.04 -13.05 36.19
CA VAL A 645 22.65 -14.32 35.77
C VAL A 645 24.10 -14.09 35.35
N ASP A 646 25.02 -14.94 35.83
CA ASP A 646 26.44 -14.89 35.52
C ASP A 646 26.91 -16.00 34.56
N GLU A 647 28.17 -15.92 34.15
CA GLU A 647 28.81 -16.86 33.23
C GLU A 647 28.82 -18.30 33.77
N LYS A 648 28.98 -18.47 35.10
CA LYS A 648 29.00 -19.78 35.76
C LYS A 648 27.63 -20.44 35.75
N LEU A 649 26.58 -19.70 36.13
CA LEU A 649 25.21 -20.20 36.13
C LEU A 649 24.75 -20.50 34.69
N SER A 650 25.10 -19.64 33.73
CA SER A 650 24.84 -19.87 32.30
C SER A 650 25.47 -21.19 31.80
N TYR A 651 26.75 -21.44 32.15
CA TYR A 651 27.42 -22.72 31.87
C TYR A 651 26.68 -23.90 32.54
N ALA A 652 26.40 -23.80 33.84
CA ALA A 652 25.74 -24.87 34.59
C ALA A 652 24.32 -25.19 34.07
N VAL A 653 23.56 -24.19 33.61
CA VAL A 653 22.26 -24.36 32.96
C VAL A 653 22.40 -25.12 31.63
N GLY A 654 23.40 -24.80 30.80
CA GLY A 654 23.71 -25.55 29.58
C GLY A 654 24.04 -27.03 29.86
N VAL A 655 24.85 -27.29 30.88
CA VAL A 655 25.15 -28.66 31.37
C VAL A 655 23.89 -29.36 31.89
N ILE A 656 23.01 -28.66 32.61
CA ILE A 656 21.78 -29.24 33.14
C ILE A 656 20.81 -29.62 32.01
N LEU A 657 20.76 -28.86 30.91
CA LEU A 657 19.97 -29.19 29.72
C LEU A 657 20.55 -30.36 28.90
N GLY A 658 21.86 -30.57 28.91
CA GLY A 658 22.54 -31.76 28.34
C GLY A 658 22.55 -32.98 29.29
N ASP A 659 23.68 -33.26 29.94
CA ASP A 659 23.88 -34.43 30.82
C ASP A 659 23.11 -34.38 32.15
N GLY A 660 22.47 -33.24 32.47
CA GLY A 660 21.74 -33.06 33.71
C GLY A 660 20.32 -33.65 33.74
N TYR A 661 19.71 -33.56 34.91
CA TYR A 661 18.36 -34.01 35.20
C TYR A 661 17.83 -33.28 36.45
N ILE A 662 16.62 -32.71 36.35
CA ILE A 662 15.84 -32.30 37.51
C ILE A 662 14.86 -33.42 37.81
N SER A 663 14.85 -33.91 39.05
CA SER A 663 13.90 -34.93 39.52
C SER A 663 12.43 -34.55 39.26
N SER A 664 11.59 -35.52 38.92
CA SER A 664 10.17 -35.30 38.62
C SER A 664 9.38 -34.72 39.80
N ASN A 665 9.77 -35.08 41.02
CA ASN A 665 9.24 -34.52 42.27
C ASN A 665 9.99 -33.25 42.74
N GLY A 666 11.01 -32.81 41.99
CA GLY A 666 11.76 -31.57 42.22
C GLY A 666 12.72 -31.56 43.41
N TYR A 667 12.99 -32.67 44.10
CA TYR A 667 13.82 -32.65 45.32
C TYR A 667 15.33 -32.51 45.07
N TYR A 668 15.82 -32.95 43.91
CA TYR A 668 17.23 -32.88 43.54
C TYR A 668 17.46 -32.52 42.06
N VAL A 669 18.65 -31.97 41.82
CA VAL A 669 19.27 -31.77 40.50
C VAL A 669 20.52 -32.65 40.44
N SER A 670 20.71 -33.39 39.35
CA SER A 670 21.88 -34.26 39.15
C SER A 670 22.44 -34.13 37.75
N ALA A 671 23.74 -34.35 37.56
CA ALA A 671 24.38 -34.42 36.24
C ALA A 671 25.48 -35.48 36.18
N THR A 672 25.81 -35.93 34.97
CA THR A 672 26.76 -37.02 34.71
C THR A 672 28.00 -36.50 34.00
N PHE A 673 29.18 -36.99 34.39
CA PHE A 673 30.48 -36.50 33.92
C PHE A 673 31.46 -37.66 33.66
N ASP A 674 32.13 -37.66 32.52
CA ASP A 674 33.22 -38.60 32.19
C ASP A 674 34.60 -37.90 32.10
N ASP A 675 34.66 -36.60 32.44
CA ASP A 675 35.86 -35.75 32.43
C ASP A 675 35.92 -34.92 33.73
N SER A 676 37.09 -34.87 34.37
CA SER A 676 37.24 -34.21 35.68
C SER A 676 37.24 -32.69 35.61
N SER A 677 37.72 -32.10 34.51
CA SER A 677 37.68 -30.64 34.31
C SER A 677 36.24 -30.16 34.09
N TYR A 678 35.48 -30.92 33.30
CA TYR A 678 34.04 -30.74 33.10
C TYR A 678 33.26 -30.82 34.43
N MET A 679 33.47 -31.88 35.21
CA MET A 679 32.86 -32.04 36.55
C MET A 679 33.22 -30.90 37.50
N ASN A 680 34.48 -30.48 37.54
CA ASN A 680 34.96 -29.41 38.42
C ASN A 680 34.41 -28.03 38.03
N ALA A 681 34.23 -27.75 36.74
CA ALA A 681 33.59 -26.52 36.28
C ALA A 681 32.12 -26.44 36.76
N PHE A 682 31.38 -27.54 36.62
CA PHE A 682 29.99 -27.63 37.06
C PHE A 682 29.82 -27.51 38.58
N THR A 683 30.64 -28.23 39.37
CA THR A 683 30.56 -28.17 40.84
C THR A 683 31.00 -26.81 41.38
N SER A 684 32.05 -26.22 40.80
CA SER A 684 32.46 -24.84 41.12
C SER A 684 31.33 -23.84 40.86
N ALA A 685 30.68 -23.92 39.69
CA ALA A 685 29.57 -23.05 39.35
C ALA A 685 28.39 -23.14 40.34
N LEU A 686 27.97 -24.36 40.70
CA LEU A 686 26.85 -24.53 41.65
C LEU A 686 27.21 -24.21 43.11
N SER A 687 28.48 -24.33 43.50
CA SER A 687 28.91 -24.06 44.89
C SER A 687 28.61 -22.63 45.37
N GLU A 688 28.66 -21.65 44.47
CA GLU A 688 28.42 -20.23 44.78
C GLU A 688 26.93 -19.90 45.04
N PHE A 689 26.02 -20.69 44.45
CA PHE A 689 24.57 -20.57 44.66
C PHE A 689 24.05 -21.45 45.80
N LEU A 690 24.80 -22.51 46.14
CA LEU A 690 24.45 -23.51 47.14
C LEU A 690 25.50 -23.59 48.28
N PRO A 691 25.85 -22.47 48.96
CA PRO A 691 27.07 -22.35 49.77
C PRO A 691 27.12 -23.19 51.06
N LYS A 692 26.06 -23.92 51.39
CA LYS A 692 26.01 -24.90 52.49
C LYS A 692 25.57 -26.30 52.03
N SER A 693 25.64 -26.58 50.73
CA SER A 693 25.24 -27.87 50.15
C SER A 693 26.41 -28.55 49.44
N GLU A 694 27.07 -29.46 50.14
CA GLU A 694 27.93 -30.45 49.50
C GLU A 694 27.10 -31.39 48.60
N PRO A 695 27.55 -31.72 47.38
CA PRO A 695 26.89 -32.69 46.51
C PRO A 695 27.22 -34.13 46.92
N GLU A 696 26.27 -35.04 46.66
CA GLU A 696 26.55 -36.47 46.66
C GLU A 696 27.28 -36.83 45.35
N ILE A 697 28.45 -37.47 45.44
CA ILE A 697 29.28 -37.85 44.28
C ILE A 697 29.38 -39.37 44.19
N LYS A 698 28.78 -39.97 43.16
CA LYS A 698 28.78 -41.42 42.90
C LYS A 698 29.67 -41.74 41.70
N ARG A 699 30.79 -42.41 41.93
CA ARG A 699 31.74 -42.84 40.89
C ARG A 699 31.36 -44.25 40.42
N ASN A 700 31.13 -44.40 39.12
CA ASN A 700 30.84 -45.67 38.44
C ASN A 700 31.96 -45.98 37.43
N ASN A 701 31.95 -47.19 36.85
CA ASN A 701 32.89 -47.54 35.79
C ASN A 701 32.65 -46.68 34.55
N GLY A 702 33.55 -45.72 34.31
CA GLY A 702 33.56 -44.84 33.13
C GLY A 702 32.89 -43.47 33.31
N TYR A 703 32.16 -43.22 34.41
CA TYR A 703 31.49 -41.94 34.65
C TYR A 703 31.25 -41.66 36.14
N THR A 704 31.05 -40.39 36.48
CA THR A 704 30.70 -39.90 37.82
C THR A 704 29.38 -39.14 37.78
N VAL A 705 28.47 -39.43 38.71
CA VAL A 705 27.22 -38.68 38.89
C VAL A 705 27.38 -37.74 40.09
N VAL A 706 27.00 -36.48 39.91
CA VAL A 706 27.00 -35.44 40.94
C VAL A 706 25.55 -35.01 41.20
N THR A 707 25.11 -35.06 42.45
CA THR A 707 23.72 -34.78 42.85
C THR A 707 23.63 -33.74 43.96
N TYR A 708 22.86 -32.67 43.73
CA TYR A 708 22.51 -31.65 44.71
C TYR A 708 21.05 -31.79 45.14
N GLY A 709 20.81 -32.18 46.40
CA GLY A 709 19.48 -32.20 47.01
C GLY A 709 19.06 -30.79 47.45
N SER A 710 18.36 -30.05 46.57
CA SER A 710 17.76 -28.76 46.89
C SER A 710 16.49 -28.52 46.06
N LYS A 711 15.33 -28.62 46.71
CA LYS A 711 14.03 -28.36 46.09
C LYS A 711 13.86 -26.89 45.67
N ILE A 712 14.34 -25.98 46.51
CA ILE A 712 14.36 -24.52 46.27
C ILE A 712 15.12 -24.20 44.97
N PHE A 713 16.27 -24.85 44.74
CA PHE A 713 17.08 -24.61 43.54
C PHE A 713 16.50 -25.27 42.28
N ALA A 714 15.94 -26.48 42.41
CA ALA A 714 15.23 -27.13 41.31
C ALA A 714 13.99 -26.34 40.85
N GLU A 715 13.25 -25.74 41.78
CA GLU A 715 12.11 -24.86 41.50
C GLU A 715 12.58 -23.57 40.80
N PHE A 716 13.64 -22.93 41.30
CA PHE A 716 14.26 -21.76 40.67
C PHE A 716 14.70 -22.04 39.23
N LEU A 717 15.40 -23.14 38.97
CA LEU A 717 15.82 -23.52 37.61
C LEU A 717 14.64 -23.75 36.66
N ASN A 718 13.55 -24.35 37.17
CA ASN A 718 12.35 -24.58 36.40
C ASN A 718 11.61 -23.28 36.05
N ARG A 719 11.51 -22.31 36.98
CA ARG A 719 10.84 -21.03 36.74
C ARG A 719 11.69 -19.99 36.00
N ALA A 720 12.98 -19.89 36.28
CA ALA A 720 13.86 -18.86 35.68
C ALA A 720 14.41 -19.26 34.30
N PHE A 721 14.62 -20.56 34.06
CA PHE A 721 15.26 -21.06 32.84
C PHE A 721 14.40 -22.10 32.08
N GLY A 722 13.13 -22.29 32.47
CA GLY A 722 12.20 -23.20 31.80
C GLY A 722 12.57 -24.70 31.88
N ILE A 723 13.57 -25.09 32.69
CA ILE A 723 14.09 -26.46 32.67
C ILE A 723 13.02 -27.43 33.21
N PRO A 724 12.58 -28.45 32.45
CA PRO A 724 11.50 -29.33 32.86
C PRO A 724 11.92 -30.28 34.00
N LYS A 725 10.98 -30.53 34.91
CA LYS A 725 11.09 -31.56 35.96
C LYS A 725 10.78 -32.93 35.34
N GLY A 726 11.65 -33.91 35.56
CA GLY A 726 11.49 -35.25 34.99
C GLY A 726 12.00 -35.34 33.55
N ARG A 727 11.12 -35.58 32.58
CA ARG A 727 11.53 -35.84 31.20
C ARG A 727 11.77 -34.55 30.41
N LYS A 728 12.90 -34.51 29.71
CA LYS A 728 13.27 -33.48 28.73
C LYS A 728 12.59 -33.73 27.37
N GLU A 729 11.27 -33.63 27.34
CA GLU A 729 10.51 -33.81 26.09
C GLU A 729 10.36 -32.49 25.33
N ASN A 730 10.13 -31.37 26.03
CA ASN A 730 10.32 -30.00 25.51
C ASN A 730 11.50 -29.34 26.24
N ILE A 731 12.53 -28.91 25.50
CA ILE A 731 13.70 -28.16 26.00
C ILE A 731 14.14 -27.11 24.98
N ASP A 732 14.69 -25.99 25.45
CA ASP A 732 14.97 -24.81 24.64
C ASP A 732 16.14 -23.97 25.21
N VAL A 733 16.58 -22.92 24.51
CA VAL A 733 17.56 -21.95 25.02
C VAL A 733 16.84 -20.84 25.81
N PRO A 734 17.15 -20.62 27.10
CA PRO A 734 16.44 -19.63 27.93
C PRO A 734 16.66 -18.19 27.48
N ASP A 735 15.60 -17.36 27.50
CA ASP A 735 15.69 -15.96 27.07
C ASP A 735 16.64 -15.09 27.91
N LEU A 736 16.78 -15.38 29.20
CA LEU A 736 17.81 -14.76 30.06
C LEU A 736 19.22 -14.93 29.46
N VAL A 737 19.50 -16.08 28.86
CA VAL A 737 20.78 -16.38 28.20
C VAL A 737 20.84 -15.76 26.80
N LEU A 738 19.73 -15.82 26.03
CA LEU A 738 19.67 -15.17 24.71
C LEU A 738 19.78 -13.63 24.79
N SER A 739 19.48 -13.01 25.93
CA SER A 739 19.58 -11.56 26.13
C SER A 739 21.00 -10.99 26.02
N ASN A 740 22.03 -11.84 26.13
CA ASN A 740 23.42 -11.41 26.34
C ASN A 740 24.43 -12.37 25.68
N ASP A 741 25.24 -11.88 24.74
CA ASP A 741 26.20 -12.73 23.99
C ASP A 741 27.30 -13.32 24.89
N ASP A 742 27.64 -12.62 25.97
CA ASP A 742 28.67 -13.00 26.93
C ASP A 742 28.18 -14.12 27.89
N LEU A 743 26.87 -14.24 28.13
CA LEU A 743 26.28 -15.42 28.77
C LEU A 743 26.10 -16.57 27.79
N LEU A 744 25.64 -16.27 26.57
CA LEU A 744 25.31 -17.25 25.54
C LEU A 744 26.52 -18.14 25.18
N ARG A 745 27.73 -17.59 25.11
CA ARG A 745 28.96 -18.37 24.92
C ARG A 745 29.17 -19.47 25.96
N TYR A 746 28.85 -19.22 27.23
CA TYR A 746 29.05 -20.18 28.32
C TYR A 746 27.95 -21.26 28.35
N PHE A 747 26.69 -20.89 28.09
CA PHE A 747 25.60 -21.85 27.90
C PHE A 747 25.90 -22.83 26.76
N ILE A 748 26.35 -22.30 25.61
CA ILE A 748 26.73 -23.10 24.44
C ILE A 748 27.93 -23.99 24.78
N ALA A 749 28.90 -23.50 25.57
CA ALA A 749 30.00 -24.34 26.04
C ALA A 749 29.52 -25.51 26.92
N GLY A 750 28.63 -25.27 27.88
CA GLY A 750 28.07 -26.33 28.73
C GLY A 750 27.28 -27.38 27.94
N LEU A 751 26.51 -26.94 26.94
CA LEU A 751 25.71 -27.84 26.09
C LEU A 751 26.59 -28.68 25.14
N PHE A 752 27.71 -28.14 24.62
CA PHE A 752 28.66 -28.91 23.81
C PHE A 752 29.63 -29.75 24.67
N ASP A 753 29.97 -29.32 25.89
CA ASP A 753 30.68 -30.15 26.88
C ASP A 753 29.84 -31.38 27.28
N ALA A 754 28.51 -31.29 27.21
CA ALA A 754 27.58 -32.43 27.34
C ALA A 754 27.36 -33.20 26.02
N ASP A 755 26.34 -32.85 25.23
CA ASP A 755 25.87 -33.58 24.04
C ASP A 755 26.70 -33.34 22.76
N GLY A 756 27.70 -32.46 22.82
CA GLY A 756 28.58 -32.14 21.68
C GLY A 756 29.69 -33.16 21.47
N TYR A 757 29.97 -33.54 20.22
CA TYR A 757 31.15 -34.34 19.86
C TYR A 757 32.01 -33.69 18.78
N VAL A 758 33.28 -34.06 18.75
CA VAL A 758 34.28 -33.61 17.76
C VAL A 758 34.50 -34.73 16.75
N ASP A 759 34.32 -34.48 15.46
CA ASP A 759 34.51 -35.49 14.42
C ASP A 759 36.00 -35.61 14.05
N GLU A 760 36.57 -36.82 14.16
CA GLU A 760 37.99 -37.05 13.88
C GLU A 760 38.28 -37.28 12.38
N ASN A 761 37.23 -37.57 11.60
CA ASN A 761 37.30 -37.91 10.17
C ASN A 761 37.34 -36.66 9.28
N GLY A 762 36.77 -35.54 9.73
CA GLY A 762 36.78 -34.26 9.04
C GLY A 762 36.66 -33.09 10.01
N PRO A 763 37.02 -31.85 9.61
CA PRO A 763 37.01 -30.70 10.51
C PRO A 763 35.57 -30.26 10.86
N ALA A 764 34.97 -30.90 11.87
CA ALA A 764 33.63 -30.59 12.35
C ALA A 764 33.47 -30.79 13.88
N VAL A 765 32.52 -30.04 14.46
CA VAL A 765 32.00 -30.24 15.82
C VAL A 765 30.47 -30.27 15.73
N ILE A 766 29.84 -31.24 16.38
CA ILE A 766 28.44 -31.62 16.16
C ILE A 766 27.74 -31.81 17.51
N LEU A 767 26.71 -31.01 17.77
CA LEU A 767 25.75 -31.21 18.85
C LEU A 767 24.59 -32.07 18.34
N THR A 768 24.10 -33.02 19.15
CA THR A 768 22.88 -33.79 18.85
C THR A 768 21.82 -33.57 19.92
N THR A 769 20.56 -33.36 19.53
CA THR A 769 19.44 -33.24 20.47
C THR A 769 18.15 -33.83 19.88
N ARG A 770 17.10 -33.98 20.70
CA ARG A 770 15.74 -34.36 20.28
C ARG A 770 14.81 -33.16 20.09
N SER A 771 15.13 -31.99 20.67
CA SER A 771 14.33 -30.77 20.48
C SER A 771 14.76 -30.05 19.21
N GLU A 772 13.80 -29.81 18.30
CA GLU A 772 14.06 -28.99 17.12
C GLU A 772 14.29 -27.52 17.49
N ASN A 773 13.53 -26.99 18.45
CA ASN A 773 13.63 -25.59 18.88
C ASN A 773 15.02 -25.31 19.49
N LEU A 774 15.49 -26.17 20.40
CA LEU A 774 16.85 -26.09 20.94
C LEU A 774 17.91 -26.16 19.83
N ALA A 775 17.75 -27.05 18.84
CA ALA A 775 18.70 -27.13 17.72
C ALA A 775 18.71 -25.85 16.85
N ARG A 776 17.54 -25.24 16.61
CA ARG A 776 17.42 -23.99 15.83
C ARG A 776 17.89 -22.77 16.61
N LYS A 777 17.56 -22.62 17.91
CA LYS A 777 18.08 -21.54 18.75
C LYS A 777 19.59 -21.67 19.03
N VAL A 778 20.15 -22.88 19.12
CA VAL A 778 21.61 -23.10 19.19
C VAL A 778 22.31 -22.77 17.86
N TRP A 779 21.72 -23.12 16.72
CA TRP A 779 22.21 -22.68 15.41
C TRP A 779 22.25 -21.15 15.31
N TYR A 780 21.17 -20.48 15.68
CA TYR A 780 21.07 -19.03 15.77
C TYR A 780 22.13 -18.43 16.71
N ALA A 781 22.32 -19.00 17.90
CA ALA A 781 23.33 -18.58 18.86
C ALA A 781 24.76 -18.63 18.29
N LEU A 782 25.09 -19.69 17.54
CA LEU A 782 26.37 -19.80 16.84
C LEU A 782 26.53 -18.71 15.76
N GLN A 783 25.47 -18.40 15.01
CA GLN A 783 25.49 -17.33 14.00
C GLN A 783 25.70 -15.93 14.64
N ARG A 784 25.14 -15.65 15.82
CA ARG A 784 25.42 -14.40 16.60
C ARG A 784 26.91 -14.28 16.95
N LEU A 785 27.50 -15.38 17.43
CA LEU A 785 28.94 -15.49 17.72
C LEU A 785 29.80 -15.48 16.44
N GLY A 786 29.18 -15.37 15.26
CA GLY A 786 29.85 -15.28 13.95
C GLY A 786 30.41 -16.61 13.45
N ILE A 787 29.90 -17.73 13.96
CA ILE A 787 30.27 -19.12 13.64
C ILE A 787 29.20 -19.70 12.72
N VAL A 788 29.57 -20.06 11.49
CA VAL A 788 28.62 -20.71 10.57
C VAL A 788 28.37 -22.14 11.01
N SER A 789 27.10 -22.51 11.15
CA SER A 789 26.67 -23.87 11.47
C SER A 789 25.43 -24.27 10.66
N THR A 790 25.10 -25.56 10.63
CA THR A 790 23.93 -26.10 9.92
C THR A 790 23.09 -26.99 10.84
N VAL A 791 21.76 -26.95 10.71
CA VAL A 791 20.86 -27.91 11.38
C VAL A 791 20.52 -29.02 10.39
N SER A 792 20.45 -30.27 10.86
CA SER A 792 20.03 -31.41 10.05
C SER A 792 19.15 -32.39 10.81
N ARG A 793 18.02 -32.78 10.21
CA ARG A 793 17.13 -33.85 10.66
C ARG A 793 17.71 -35.21 10.27
N VAL A 794 17.86 -36.12 11.23
CA VAL A 794 18.41 -37.47 11.02
C VAL A 794 17.51 -38.50 11.70
N LYS A 795 17.15 -39.59 10.99
CA LYS A 795 16.46 -40.74 11.62
C LYS A 795 17.42 -41.47 12.55
N ASN A 796 17.00 -41.67 13.80
CA ASN A 796 17.76 -42.40 14.81
C ASN A 796 17.81 -43.90 14.48
N LYS A 797 18.99 -44.47 14.23
CA LYS A 797 19.18 -45.90 13.94
C LYS A 797 19.19 -46.80 15.20
N GLY A 798 18.48 -46.38 16.25
CA GLY A 798 18.43 -47.05 17.56
C GLY A 798 17.13 -47.81 17.79
N TYR A 799 16.95 -48.34 19.02
CA TYR A 799 15.82 -49.17 19.45
C TYR A 799 14.42 -48.51 19.43
N LYS A 800 14.31 -47.26 18.97
CA LYS A 800 13.05 -46.56 18.71
C LYS A 800 13.23 -45.65 17.50
N ASP A 801 12.42 -45.86 16.46
CA ASP A 801 12.28 -44.89 15.37
C ASP A 801 11.90 -43.53 15.97
N SER A 802 12.79 -42.57 15.80
CA SER A 802 12.71 -41.24 16.40
C SER A 802 13.58 -40.27 15.58
N LEU A 803 13.16 -39.02 15.50
CA LEU A 803 13.95 -37.97 14.87
C LEU A 803 14.96 -37.41 15.87
N ILE A 804 16.18 -37.15 15.39
CA ILE A 804 17.21 -36.41 16.12
C ILE A 804 17.74 -35.28 15.24
N PHE A 805 18.07 -34.18 15.88
CA PHE A 805 18.54 -32.95 15.27
C PHE A 805 20.03 -32.79 15.53
N ARG A 806 20.81 -32.51 14.49
CA ARG A 806 22.25 -32.27 14.61
C ARG A 806 22.60 -30.86 14.19
N VAL A 807 23.14 -30.07 15.12
CA VAL A 807 23.75 -28.76 14.83
C VAL A 807 25.23 -28.99 14.55
N THR A 808 25.69 -28.61 13.37
CA THR A 808 27.00 -28.98 12.84
C THR A 808 27.80 -27.73 12.45
N VAL A 809 28.90 -27.47 13.17
CA VAL A 809 29.94 -26.51 12.75
C VAL A 809 30.93 -27.27 11.86
N ARG A 810 31.29 -26.72 10.69
CA ARG A 810 32.19 -27.36 9.71
C ARG A 810 33.18 -26.36 9.13
N GLY A 811 34.41 -26.83 8.92
CA GLY A 811 35.49 -26.05 8.31
C GLY A 811 36.39 -25.36 9.34
N VAL A 812 37.69 -25.30 9.03
CA VAL A 812 38.74 -24.88 9.98
C VAL A 812 38.54 -23.45 10.46
N ASP A 813 38.14 -22.54 9.58
CA ASP A 813 37.92 -21.12 9.90
C ASP A 813 36.80 -20.92 10.94
N ASP A 814 35.72 -21.70 10.85
CA ASP A 814 34.61 -21.66 11.82
C ASP A 814 34.90 -22.49 13.09
N LEU A 815 35.73 -23.54 13.00
CA LEU A 815 36.27 -24.22 14.18
C LEU A 815 37.22 -23.31 15.00
N ILE A 816 38.04 -22.49 14.35
CA ILE A 816 38.89 -21.48 15.02
C ILE A 816 38.02 -20.46 15.76
N ARG A 817 36.91 -20.02 15.15
CA ARG A 817 35.93 -19.11 15.78
C ARG A 817 35.26 -19.79 16.98
N PHE A 818 34.79 -21.03 16.82
CA PHE A 818 34.21 -21.82 17.89
C PHE A 818 35.18 -21.97 19.07
N ASN A 819 36.42 -22.41 18.83
CA ASN A 819 37.43 -22.59 19.88
C ASN A 819 37.88 -21.28 20.55
N ARG A 820 37.65 -20.12 19.91
CA ARG A 820 37.92 -18.80 20.49
C ARG A 820 36.73 -18.24 21.28
N SER A 821 35.50 -18.48 20.79
CA SER A 821 34.28 -17.86 21.32
C SER A 821 33.52 -18.75 22.32
N VAL A 822 33.66 -20.07 22.25
CA VAL A 822 32.95 -21.05 23.08
C VAL A 822 33.96 -21.74 24.02
N PRO A 823 34.01 -21.36 25.31
CA PRO A 823 35.03 -21.85 26.24
C PRO A 823 34.71 -23.27 26.78
N LEU A 824 34.95 -24.30 25.96
CA LEU A 824 34.83 -25.70 26.39
C LEU A 824 35.75 -26.00 27.59
N MET A 825 35.19 -26.63 28.63
CA MET A 825 35.88 -27.05 29.85
C MET A 825 36.22 -28.55 29.82
N HIS A 826 35.52 -29.35 29.02
CA HIS A 826 35.80 -30.78 28.89
C HIS A 826 37.14 -31.00 28.16
N SER A 827 38.14 -31.47 28.92
CA SER A 827 39.53 -31.49 28.49
C SER A 827 39.77 -32.29 27.21
N ARG A 828 39.20 -33.50 27.11
CA ARG A 828 39.37 -34.39 25.95
C ARG A 828 38.67 -33.83 24.69
N LYS A 829 37.50 -33.20 24.80
CA LYS A 829 36.81 -32.57 23.66
C LYS A 829 37.61 -31.37 23.13
N LYS A 830 38.06 -30.49 24.03
CA LYS A 830 38.93 -29.35 23.68
C LYS A 830 40.22 -29.78 22.98
N ALA A 831 40.93 -30.76 23.53
CA ALA A 831 42.17 -31.27 22.95
C ALA A 831 41.97 -31.84 21.52
N LYS A 832 40.86 -32.53 21.25
CA LYS A 832 40.49 -33.01 19.90
C LYS A 832 40.23 -31.85 18.94
N LEU A 833 39.48 -30.83 19.35
CA LEU A 833 39.19 -29.64 18.54
C LEU A 833 40.47 -28.87 18.18
N GLU A 834 41.34 -28.61 19.15
CA GLU A 834 42.66 -28.01 18.91
C GLU A 834 43.56 -28.91 18.03
N GLY A 835 43.37 -30.23 18.08
CA GLY A 835 44.00 -31.18 17.17
C GLY A 835 43.53 -31.04 15.72
N LEU A 836 42.23 -30.95 15.48
CA LEU A 836 41.66 -30.70 14.15
C LEU A 836 42.16 -29.39 13.53
N ILE A 837 42.15 -28.31 14.33
CA ILE A 837 42.59 -26.98 13.89
C ILE A 837 44.07 -26.97 13.47
N ARG A 838 44.91 -27.81 14.09
CA ARG A 838 46.31 -28.01 13.69
C ARG A 838 46.47 -28.96 12.49
N LYS A 839 45.61 -29.98 12.37
CA LYS A 839 45.65 -31.03 11.32
C LYS A 839 45.24 -30.52 9.93
N TYR A 840 44.23 -29.63 9.85
CA TYR A 840 43.68 -29.13 8.59
C TYR A 840 44.04 -27.65 8.37
N ARG A 841 44.45 -27.28 7.15
CA ARG A 841 44.72 -25.87 6.80
C ARG A 841 43.41 -25.11 6.55
N ALA A 842 43.33 -23.89 7.06
CA ALA A 842 42.29 -22.92 6.73
C ALA A 842 42.23 -22.64 5.22
N TYR A 843 41.02 -22.40 4.69
CA TYR A 843 40.82 -22.18 3.26
C TYR A 843 41.12 -20.71 2.90
N ARG A 844 41.48 -20.39 1.64
CA ARG A 844 41.89 -19.02 1.26
C ARG A 844 40.71 -18.03 1.17
N GLY A 845 40.26 -17.57 2.34
CA GLY A 845 39.33 -16.45 2.55
C GLY A 845 37.85 -16.84 2.63
N LYS A 846 37.15 -16.23 3.59
CA LYS A 846 35.72 -16.42 3.89
C LYS A 846 34.84 -16.13 2.67
N ARG A 847 33.80 -16.95 2.44
CA ARG A 847 32.89 -16.77 1.29
C ARG A 847 31.88 -15.62 1.44
N THR A 848 31.43 -15.30 2.66
CA THR A 848 30.55 -14.13 2.91
C THR A 848 31.18 -12.79 2.50
N ASP A 849 32.51 -12.77 2.48
CA ASP A 849 33.34 -11.60 2.21
C ASP A 849 33.72 -11.54 0.71
N ARG A 850 33.14 -12.47 -0.08
CA ARG A 850 33.12 -12.45 -1.54
C ARG A 850 31.76 -11.97 -2.05
N VAL A 851 31.76 -11.54 -3.30
CA VAL A 851 30.60 -11.12 -4.09
C VAL A 851 30.62 -11.91 -5.40
N PRO A 852 29.48 -12.41 -5.91
CA PRO A 852 29.40 -12.95 -7.25
C PRO A 852 29.81 -11.89 -8.27
N ILE A 853 30.43 -12.30 -9.38
CA ILE A 853 30.81 -11.36 -10.43
C ILE A 853 30.80 -12.02 -11.81
N SER A 854 30.34 -11.27 -12.81
CA SER A 854 30.28 -11.64 -14.22
C SER A 854 31.10 -10.65 -15.07
N PRO A 855 31.36 -10.94 -16.36
CA PRO A 855 31.98 -9.98 -17.28
C PRO A 855 31.15 -8.71 -17.49
N SER A 856 29.81 -8.81 -17.55
CA SER A 856 28.88 -7.70 -17.79
C SER A 856 28.98 -6.60 -16.73
N MET A 857 29.27 -6.98 -15.47
CA MET A 857 29.44 -6.03 -14.37
C MET A 857 30.66 -5.10 -14.50
N LEU A 858 31.67 -5.43 -15.33
CA LEU A 858 32.97 -4.75 -15.29
C LEU A 858 33.53 -4.36 -16.66
N GLU A 859 33.46 -5.26 -17.64
CA GLU A 859 34.06 -5.03 -18.95
C GLU A 859 33.41 -3.85 -19.72
N PRO A 860 32.08 -3.66 -19.71
CA PRO A 860 31.44 -2.52 -20.37
C PRO A 860 31.85 -1.18 -19.77
N ILE A 861 31.79 -1.04 -18.43
CA ILE A 861 32.12 0.21 -17.72
C ILE A 861 33.58 0.60 -18.00
N ARG A 862 34.53 -0.35 -17.85
CA ARG A 862 35.95 -0.08 -18.12
C ARG A 862 36.20 0.31 -19.58
N LYS A 863 35.52 -0.34 -20.54
CA LYS A 863 35.63 0.01 -21.96
C LYS A 863 35.05 1.39 -22.26
N LYS A 864 33.89 1.74 -21.69
CA LYS A 864 33.24 3.05 -21.87
C LYS A 864 34.13 4.19 -21.37
N LEU A 865 34.73 4.02 -20.19
CA LEU A 865 35.70 4.95 -19.60
C LEU A 865 37.11 4.88 -20.25
N ASN A 866 37.28 4.12 -21.35
CA ASN A 866 38.54 3.94 -22.09
C ASN A 866 39.76 3.49 -21.24
N LEU A 867 39.52 2.90 -20.06
CA LEU A 867 40.56 2.55 -19.09
C LEU A 867 41.29 1.26 -19.49
N ARG A 868 42.63 1.25 -19.43
CA ARG A 868 43.39 0.00 -19.51
C ARG A 868 43.28 -0.77 -18.20
N VAL A 869 43.37 -2.09 -18.28
CA VAL A 869 43.34 -2.96 -17.09
C VAL A 869 44.48 -2.64 -16.10
N SER A 870 45.62 -2.15 -16.60
CA SER A 870 46.76 -1.67 -15.80
C SER A 870 46.48 -0.36 -15.05
N GLU A 871 45.69 0.55 -15.62
CA GLU A 871 45.25 1.78 -14.96
C GLU A 871 44.21 1.48 -13.89
N LEU A 872 43.17 0.71 -14.24
CA LEU A 872 42.15 0.28 -13.27
C LEU A 872 42.75 -0.55 -12.12
N SER A 873 43.75 -1.40 -12.39
CA SER A 873 44.46 -2.16 -11.35
C SER A 873 45.19 -1.26 -10.34
N LYS A 874 45.79 -0.15 -10.79
CA LYS A 874 46.44 0.84 -9.92
C LYS A 874 45.41 1.60 -9.08
N LEU A 875 44.41 2.20 -9.73
CA LEU A 875 43.36 3.00 -9.07
C LEU A 875 42.53 2.16 -8.08
N ALA A 876 42.18 0.93 -8.45
CA ALA A 876 41.47 0.03 -7.55
C ALA A 876 42.30 -0.40 -6.34
N THR A 877 43.63 -0.51 -6.50
CA THR A 877 44.52 -0.88 -5.38
C THR A 877 44.62 0.22 -4.32
N SER A 878 44.58 1.51 -4.69
CA SER A 878 44.56 2.60 -3.70
C SER A 878 43.25 2.63 -2.89
N HIS A 879 42.12 2.24 -3.48
CA HIS A 879 40.80 2.29 -2.84
C HIS A 879 40.38 0.98 -2.15
N ALA A 880 40.95 -0.18 -2.52
CA ALA A 880 40.57 -1.48 -1.98
C ALA A 880 41.17 -1.83 -0.60
N GLY A 881 42.28 -1.19 -0.21
CA GLY A 881 43.12 -1.62 0.92
C GLY A 881 43.88 -2.94 0.68
N GLU A 882 43.76 -3.54 -0.51
CA GLU A 882 44.50 -4.73 -0.94
C GLU A 882 44.93 -4.61 -2.42
N LYS A 883 45.92 -5.41 -2.85
CA LYS A 883 46.44 -5.35 -4.23
C LYS A 883 45.47 -5.98 -5.23
N VAL A 884 44.70 -5.14 -5.92
CA VAL A 884 43.81 -5.54 -7.02
C VAL A 884 44.64 -5.76 -8.29
N SER A 885 45.15 -6.98 -8.48
CA SER A 885 46.04 -7.29 -9.61
C SER A 885 45.35 -7.24 -10.98
N GLU A 886 46.08 -6.84 -12.01
CA GLU A 886 45.60 -6.89 -13.40
C GLU A 886 45.10 -8.29 -13.82
N SER A 887 45.72 -9.36 -13.32
CA SER A 887 45.29 -10.73 -13.64
C SER A 887 43.94 -11.08 -13.02
N LEU A 888 43.56 -10.44 -11.91
CA LEU A 888 42.23 -10.63 -11.32
C LEU A 888 41.18 -9.98 -12.24
N ILE A 889 41.40 -8.73 -12.65
CA ILE A 889 40.50 -8.03 -13.58
C ILE A 889 40.39 -8.78 -14.92
N ARG A 890 41.51 -9.16 -15.55
CA ARG A 890 41.53 -9.98 -16.78
C ARG A 890 40.85 -11.35 -16.62
N HIS A 891 40.70 -11.87 -15.40
CA HIS A 891 40.00 -13.13 -15.15
C HIS A 891 38.51 -12.94 -14.84
N VAL A 892 38.09 -11.81 -14.28
CA VAL A 892 36.68 -11.42 -14.20
C VAL A 892 36.11 -11.19 -15.60
N GLU A 893 36.75 -10.35 -16.40
CA GLU A 893 36.29 -10.02 -17.77
C GLU A 893 36.25 -11.26 -18.69
N LYS A 894 37.13 -12.25 -18.46
CA LYS A 894 37.12 -13.52 -19.21
C LYS A 894 36.21 -14.60 -18.60
N GLY A 895 35.36 -14.27 -17.63
CA GLY A 895 34.45 -15.20 -16.96
C GLY A 895 35.12 -16.33 -16.17
N ARG A 896 36.44 -16.25 -15.94
CA ARG A 896 37.26 -17.25 -15.24
C ARG A 896 37.15 -17.14 -13.73
N VAL A 897 36.67 -16.01 -13.21
CA VAL A 897 36.41 -15.76 -11.80
C VAL A 897 34.93 -15.41 -11.64
N LYS A 898 34.19 -16.26 -10.91
CA LYS A 898 32.75 -16.07 -10.60
C LYS A 898 32.50 -15.40 -9.24
N GLU A 899 33.56 -15.18 -8.44
CA GLU A 899 33.49 -14.59 -7.10
C GLU A 899 34.75 -13.75 -6.80
N ILE A 900 34.60 -12.47 -6.48
CA ILE A 900 35.68 -11.54 -6.09
C ILE A 900 35.54 -11.12 -4.61
N ARG A 901 36.61 -10.64 -3.96
CA ARG A 901 36.52 -10.06 -2.60
C ARG A 901 35.73 -8.74 -2.62
N ARG A 902 34.96 -8.46 -1.57
CA ARG A 902 34.25 -7.18 -1.37
C ARG A 902 35.18 -5.97 -1.40
N SER A 903 36.34 -6.06 -0.74
CA SER A 903 37.39 -5.03 -0.75
C SER A 903 37.88 -4.71 -2.16
N ALA A 904 38.24 -5.74 -2.95
CA ALA A 904 38.64 -5.56 -4.34
C ALA A 904 37.49 -5.02 -5.22
N LEU A 905 36.24 -5.46 -5.05
CA LEU A 905 35.10 -4.92 -5.80
C LEU A 905 34.82 -3.46 -5.44
N LYS A 906 34.83 -3.09 -4.15
CA LYS A 906 34.70 -1.70 -3.69
C LYS A 906 35.79 -0.82 -4.29
N GLY A 907 37.06 -1.26 -4.25
CA GLY A 907 38.15 -0.50 -4.84
C GLY A 907 37.99 -0.29 -6.35
N ILE A 908 37.54 -1.32 -7.07
CA ILE A 908 37.19 -1.22 -8.50
C ILE A 908 36.03 -0.24 -8.71
N ALA A 909 34.96 -0.34 -7.91
CA ALA A 909 33.78 0.51 -8.00
C ALA A 909 34.10 2.00 -7.77
N ILE A 910 34.87 2.33 -6.73
CA ILE A 910 35.31 3.70 -6.44
C ILE A 910 36.26 4.22 -7.53
N ALA A 911 37.18 3.39 -8.02
CA ALA A 911 38.06 3.77 -9.12
C ALA A 911 37.29 4.10 -10.42
N LEU A 912 36.24 3.34 -10.73
CA LEU A 912 35.37 3.60 -11.88
C LEU A 912 34.48 4.84 -11.65
N GLN A 913 33.91 5.02 -10.45
CA GLN A 913 33.17 6.25 -10.09
C GLN A 913 34.04 7.50 -10.20
N GLN A 914 35.29 7.44 -9.75
CA GLN A 914 36.22 8.57 -9.83
C GLN A 914 36.47 8.96 -11.29
N VAL A 915 36.87 8.01 -12.14
CA VAL A 915 37.14 8.28 -13.56
C VAL A 915 35.88 8.67 -14.33
N ALA A 916 34.71 8.10 -14.00
CA ALA A 916 33.43 8.52 -14.58
C ALA A 916 33.10 9.98 -14.25
N LYS A 917 33.35 10.41 -13.01
CA LYS A 917 33.17 11.80 -12.59
C LYS A 917 34.19 12.74 -13.24
N ASP A 918 35.44 12.33 -13.36
CA ASP A 918 36.50 13.10 -14.05
C ASP A 918 36.22 13.27 -15.56
N LEU A 919 35.32 12.45 -16.13
CA LEU A 919 34.88 12.48 -17.54
C LEU A 919 33.44 12.99 -17.74
N ASN A 920 32.70 13.37 -16.68
CA ASN A 920 31.25 13.66 -16.70
C ASN A 920 30.38 12.56 -17.37
N ASP A 921 30.70 11.28 -17.17
CA ASP A 921 29.88 10.15 -17.60
C ASP A 921 28.97 9.65 -16.46
N ASP A 922 27.84 10.33 -16.27
CA ASP A 922 26.87 10.03 -15.20
C ASP A 922 26.33 8.59 -15.28
N GLU A 923 26.17 8.03 -16.48
CA GLU A 923 25.71 6.65 -16.66
C GLU A 923 26.76 5.65 -16.16
N ALA A 924 28.03 5.83 -16.54
CA ALA A 924 29.13 5.01 -16.03
C ALA A 924 29.31 5.19 -14.51
N TRP A 925 29.07 6.40 -13.98
CA TRP A 925 29.08 6.66 -12.55
C TRP A 925 27.99 5.86 -11.82
N VAL A 926 26.74 5.88 -12.32
CA VAL A 926 25.63 5.10 -11.76
C VAL A 926 25.89 3.60 -11.83
N GLN A 927 26.40 3.09 -12.96
CA GLN A 927 26.78 1.68 -13.11
C GLN A 927 27.88 1.29 -12.10
N ALA A 928 28.91 2.13 -11.95
CA ALA A 928 29.97 1.93 -10.95
C ALA A 928 29.46 2.08 -9.51
N LYS A 929 28.42 2.89 -9.26
CA LYS A 929 27.80 3.04 -7.95
C LYS A 929 27.02 1.78 -7.53
N ARG A 930 26.35 1.10 -8.46
CA ARG A 930 25.73 -0.22 -8.19
C ARG A 930 26.76 -1.23 -7.70
N LEU A 931 27.94 -1.30 -8.32
CA LEU A 931 29.03 -2.20 -7.88
C LEU A 931 29.47 -1.95 -6.44
N GLU A 932 29.46 -0.69 -5.99
CA GLU A 932 29.77 -0.34 -4.60
C GLU A 932 28.68 -0.81 -3.64
N LEU A 933 27.39 -0.57 -3.97
CA LEU A 933 26.26 -1.04 -3.15
C LEU A 933 26.29 -2.56 -2.94
N ILE A 934 26.57 -3.35 -3.99
CA ILE A 934 26.67 -4.82 -3.90
C ILE A 934 27.89 -5.25 -3.06
N ALA A 935 28.99 -4.50 -3.10
CA ALA A 935 30.17 -4.76 -2.27
C ALA A 935 29.93 -4.43 -0.78
N GLU A 936 29.26 -3.31 -0.51
CA GLU A 936 29.06 -2.74 0.83
C GLU A 936 27.83 -3.29 1.56
N GLY A 937 26.83 -3.78 0.84
CA GLY A 937 25.55 -4.25 1.34
C GLY A 937 25.66 -5.30 2.44
N ASP A 938 24.69 -5.29 3.35
CA ASP A 938 24.62 -6.13 4.54
C ASP A 938 23.97 -7.50 4.28
N VAL A 939 23.59 -7.79 3.04
CA VAL A 939 23.40 -9.16 2.53
C VAL A 939 24.68 -9.73 1.91
N TYR A 940 24.82 -11.05 1.93
CA TYR A 940 25.73 -11.83 1.09
C TYR A 940 24.94 -12.82 0.24
N TRP A 941 25.60 -13.38 -0.77
CA TRP A 941 24.97 -14.16 -1.83
C TRP A 941 25.30 -15.64 -1.66
N ASP A 942 24.40 -16.40 -1.04
CA ASP A 942 24.60 -17.82 -0.79
C ASP A 942 23.98 -18.71 -1.88
N GLU A 943 24.65 -19.80 -2.18
CA GLU A 943 24.31 -20.69 -3.30
C GLU A 943 23.27 -21.72 -2.89
N VAL A 944 22.14 -21.79 -3.58
CA VAL A 944 21.14 -22.85 -3.39
C VAL A 944 21.77 -24.20 -3.73
N ILE A 945 21.57 -25.20 -2.87
CA ILE A 945 22.11 -26.56 -3.04
C ILE A 945 21.01 -27.63 -3.21
N SER A 946 19.82 -27.42 -2.65
CA SER A 946 18.63 -28.21 -2.96
C SER A 946 17.37 -27.36 -2.91
N VAL A 947 16.39 -27.78 -3.71
CA VAL A 947 15.03 -27.23 -3.79
C VAL A 947 14.14 -28.46 -3.83
N ASP A 948 13.62 -28.84 -2.68
CA ASP A 948 12.96 -30.13 -2.45
C ASP A 948 11.45 -29.89 -2.26
N GLU A 949 10.58 -30.55 -3.03
CA GLU A 949 9.15 -30.61 -2.65
C GLU A 949 9.01 -31.38 -1.34
N VAL A 950 8.12 -30.91 -0.45
CA VAL A 950 7.83 -31.57 0.82
C VAL A 950 6.34 -31.62 1.10
N GLU A 951 5.88 -32.76 1.61
CA GLU A 951 4.50 -32.96 2.07
C GLU A 951 4.33 -32.37 3.48
N PRO A 952 3.37 -31.46 3.69
CA PRO A 952 3.03 -30.90 5.00
C PRO A 952 2.75 -31.95 6.08
N ALA A 953 2.03 -33.01 5.73
CA ALA A 953 1.67 -34.07 6.67
C ALA A 953 2.89 -34.86 7.19
N GLU A 954 3.98 -34.98 6.41
CA GLU A 954 5.23 -35.62 6.85
C GLU A 954 6.02 -34.76 7.85
N LEU A 955 5.72 -33.46 7.94
CA LEU A 955 6.45 -32.48 8.74
C LEU A 955 5.63 -31.93 9.92
N GLY A 956 4.36 -32.30 10.05
CA GLY A 956 3.46 -31.80 11.09
C GLY A 956 2.99 -30.36 10.85
N ILE A 957 2.83 -29.93 9.60
CA ILE A 957 2.41 -28.57 9.26
C ILE A 957 0.89 -28.47 9.24
N GLU A 958 0.32 -27.74 10.20
CA GLU A 958 -1.11 -27.37 10.16
C GLU A 958 -1.33 -25.97 9.57
N TYR A 959 -0.45 -25.01 9.88
CA TYR A 959 -0.55 -23.62 9.44
C TYR A 959 0.72 -23.09 8.75
N LEU A 960 0.52 -22.04 7.97
CA LEU A 960 1.51 -21.23 7.25
C LEU A 960 1.27 -19.76 7.57
N TYR A 961 2.31 -18.94 7.62
CA TYR A 961 2.31 -17.62 8.25
C TYR A 961 2.98 -16.56 7.38
N ASP A 962 2.58 -15.29 7.50
CA ASP A 962 3.24 -14.16 6.83
C ASP A 962 3.10 -12.83 7.60
N LEU A 963 3.89 -11.83 7.22
CA LEU A 963 3.96 -10.51 7.87
C LEU A 963 3.73 -9.36 6.86
N THR A 964 2.76 -8.48 7.12
CA THR A 964 2.72 -7.18 6.42
C THR A 964 3.70 -6.21 7.08
N VAL A 965 4.91 -6.18 6.53
CA VAL A 965 5.94 -5.18 6.83
C VAL A 965 5.65 -3.90 6.06
N GLU A 966 5.75 -2.74 6.69
CA GLU A 966 5.57 -1.43 6.07
C GLU A 966 6.81 -0.98 5.24
N GLU A 967 6.62 -0.05 4.31
CA GLU A 967 7.59 0.56 3.36
C GLU A 967 8.42 -0.38 2.45
N ASP A 968 9.28 -1.19 3.06
CA ASP A 968 10.23 -2.09 2.38
C ASP A 968 9.56 -3.39 1.92
N HIS A 969 8.41 -3.72 2.53
CA HIS A 969 7.58 -4.88 2.24
C HIS A 969 8.41 -6.17 2.14
N ASN A 970 9.40 -6.32 3.02
CA ASN A 970 10.32 -7.45 3.05
C ASN A 970 10.86 -7.68 4.46
N TYR A 971 11.17 -8.94 4.79
CA TYR A 971 11.76 -9.31 6.08
C TYR A 971 12.73 -10.49 5.97
N VAL A 972 13.52 -10.67 7.03
CA VAL A 972 14.52 -11.73 7.17
C VAL A 972 13.93 -12.95 7.88
N ALA A 973 13.83 -14.09 7.19
CA ALA A 973 13.39 -15.38 7.72
C ALA A 973 14.43 -16.48 7.49
N ASN A 974 14.87 -17.17 8.55
CA ASN A 974 16.03 -18.07 8.55
C ASN A 974 17.29 -17.45 7.91
N GLY A 975 17.41 -16.12 7.98
CA GLY A 975 18.48 -15.32 7.37
C GLY A 975 18.23 -14.86 5.92
N ILE A 976 17.13 -15.24 5.28
CA ILE A 976 16.82 -15.06 3.84
C ILE A 976 15.68 -14.04 3.63
N LEU A 977 15.56 -13.42 2.45
CA LEU A 977 14.75 -12.21 2.17
C LEU A 977 13.63 -12.40 1.11
N VAL A 978 12.46 -11.75 1.25
CA VAL A 978 11.20 -12.00 0.46
C VAL A 978 10.27 -10.75 0.31
N SER A 979 9.50 -10.48 -0.80
CA SER A 979 8.78 -9.16 -0.98
C SER A 979 7.70 -8.92 -2.13
N ASN A 980 6.81 -7.91 -1.94
CA ASN A 980 5.54 -7.44 -2.62
C ASN A 980 5.53 -6.68 -4.01
N CYS A 981 4.37 -6.36 -4.66
CA CYS A 981 4.08 -5.67 -6.01
C CYS A 981 2.60 -5.02 -6.07
N MET A 982 1.87 -4.43 -7.07
CA MET A 982 1.98 -3.99 -8.51
C MET A 982 0.92 -2.89 -9.03
N GLY A 983 1.18 -2.05 -10.09
CA GLY A 983 0.36 -0.86 -10.59
C GLY A 983 0.47 -0.31 -12.08
N THR A 984 0.24 1.01 -12.37
CA THR A 984 0.02 1.71 -13.70
C THR A 984 0.96 2.93 -14.09
N ILE A 985 0.86 3.62 -15.28
CA ILE A 985 1.81 4.67 -15.82
C ILE A 985 1.51 5.43 -17.19
N HIS A 986 2.41 6.35 -17.64
CA HIS A 986 2.59 6.94 -19.01
C HIS A 986 3.76 6.32 -19.86
N ALA A 987 3.59 6.07 -21.18
CA ALA A 987 4.71 5.73 -22.11
C ALA A 987 4.32 5.75 -23.62
N ASN A 988 5.26 5.50 -24.56
CA ASN A 988 4.99 5.35 -26.01
C ASN A 988 5.05 3.90 -26.53
N SER A 989 5.60 2.94 -25.77
CA SER A 989 5.55 1.50 -26.09
C SER A 989 5.50 0.63 -24.82
N ALA A 990 5.02 -0.62 -24.90
CA ALA A 990 4.88 -1.47 -23.72
C ALA A 990 6.23 -1.79 -23.05
N ARG A 991 7.35 -1.80 -23.80
CA ARG A 991 8.69 -1.96 -23.22
C ARG A 991 9.20 -0.67 -22.56
N GLU A 992 8.93 0.49 -23.15
CA GLU A 992 9.25 1.80 -22.53
C GLU A 992 8.41 2.06 -21.26
N THR A 993 7.17 1.55 -21.23
CA THR A 993 6.28 1.52 -20.05
C THR A 993 6.99 0.90 -18.86
N ILE A 994 7.59 -0.29 -19.06
CA ILE A 994 8.34 -0.98 -18.01
C ILE A 994 9.60 -0.19 -17.61
N VAL A 995 10.37 0.32 -18.57
CA VAL A 995 11.58 1.11 -18.29
C VAL A 995 11.27 2.38 -17.50
N ARG A 996 10.12 3.04 -17.74
CA ARG A 996 9.70 4.20 -16.92
C ARG A 996 9.24 3.81 -15.52
N LEU A 997 8.53 2.69 -15.34
CA LEU A 997 8.18 2.19 -14.01
C LEU A 997 9.45 1.98 -13.17
N GLU A 998 10.48 1.37 -13.78
CA GLU A 998 11.79 1.10 -13.16
C GLU A 998 12.64 2.35 -12.88
N SER A 999 12.33 3.49 -13.50
CA SER A 999 13.15 4.71 -13.41
C SER A 999 12.64 5.67 -12.33
N PRO A 1000 13.52 6.46 -11.69
CA PRO A 1000 13.09 7.59 -10.87
C PRO A 1000 12.23 8.58 -11.68
N PRO A 1001 11.23 9.23 -11.06
CA PRO A 1001 10.89 9.20 -9.63
C PRO A 1001 9.98 8.02 -9.21
N MET A 1002 9.61 7.12 -10.13
CA MET A 1002 8.68 6.01 -9.85
C MET A 1002 9.37 4.81 -9.21
N SER A 1003 10.58 4.48 -9.67
CA SER A 1003 11.53 3.55 -9.04
C SER A 1003 10.92 2.19 -8.62
N VAL A 1004 9.94 1.70 -9.37
CA VAL A 1004 9.30 0.40 -9.17
C VAL A 1004 10.33 -0.69 -9.49
N PRO A 1005 10.75 -1.52 -8.53
CA PRO A 1005 11.70 -2.59 -8.81
C PRO A 1005 11.21 -3.50 -9.95
N ARG A 1006 12.08 -3.83 -10.92
CA ARG A 1006 11.77 -4.65 -12.12
C ARG A 1006 10.98 -5.94 -11.82
N ILE A 1007 11.24 -6.53 -10.66
CA ILE A 1007 10.56 -7.74 -10.18
C ILE A 1007 9.10 -7.53 -9.78
N MET A 1008 8.66 -6.29 -9.62
CA MET A 1008 7.30 -5.92 -9.24
C MET A 1008 6.41 -5.77 -10.48
N ILE A 1009 7.02 -5.77 -11.67
CA ILE A 1009 6.36 -5.71 -12.97
C ILE A 1009 5.52 -6.97 -13.30
N PRO A 1010 5.93 -8.23 -13.07
CA PRO A 1010 5.19 -9.42 -13.55
C PRO A 1010 3.84 -9.72 -12.90
N ALA A 1011 3.45 -8.94 -11.89
CA ALA A 1011 2.11 -8.99 -11.31
C ALA A 1011 1.08 -8.16 -12.12
N LEU A 1012 1.56 -7.38 -13.10
CA LEU A 1012 0.75 -6.63 -14.06
C LEU A 1012 0.44 -7.58 -15.21
N ASP A 1013 -0.82 -7.96 -15.36
CA ASP A 1013 -1.20 -8.94 -16.39
C ASP A 1013 -1.18 -8.30 -17.80
N ILE A 1014 -1.76 -7.09 -17.97
CA ILE A 1014 -2.03 -6.49 -19.30
C ILE A 1014 -1.61 -5.01 -19.40
N VAL A 1015 -0.77 -4.67 -20.38
CA VAL A 1015 -0.45 -3.31 -20.83
C VAL A 1015 -1.22 -2.98 -22.13
N ILE A 1016 -2.01 -1.92 -22.10
CA ILE A 1016 -2.72 -1.35 -23.26
C ILE A 1016 -2.00 -0.08 -23.69
N MET A 1017 -1.38 -0.09 -24.88
CA MET A 1017 -0.70 1.08 -25.44
C MET A 1017 -1.61 1.90 -26.33
N GLN A 1018 -1.78 3.19 -26.03
CA GLN A 1018 -2.68 4.09 -26.76
C GLN A 1018 -1.99 5.36 -27.25
N VAL A 1019 -2.09 5.61 -28.56
CA VAL A 1019 -1.38 6.69 -29.27
C VAL A 1019 -2.37 7.61 -29.99
N ARG A 1020 -2.03 8.91 -30.04
CA ARG A 1020 -2.71 9.93 -30.84
C ARG A 1020 -2.02 10.02 -32.22
N PHE A 1021 -2.69 9.59 -33.28
CA PHE A 1021 -2.22 9.80 -34.65
C PHE A 1021 -2.86 11.06 -35.26
N HIS A 1022 -2.17 11.69 -36.21
CA HIS A 1022 -2.73 12.75 -37.04
C HIS A 1022 -2.86 12.26 -38.49
N SER A 1023 -4.08 11.89 -38.88
CA SER A 1023 -4.42 11.45 -40.24
C SER A 1023 -4.73 12.63 -41.14
N ARG A 1024 -4.09 12.70 -42.32
CA ARG A 1024 -4.40 13.71 -43.36
C ARG A 1024 -5.84 13.64 -43.89
N LYS A 1025 -6.59 12.56 -43.62
CA LYS A 1025 -8.00 12.39 -43.99
C LYS A 1025 -8.98 12.40 -42.81
N LYS A 1026 -8.60 11.80 -41.68
CA LYS A 1026 -9.48 11.64 -40.49
C LYS A 1026 -9.18 12.63 -39.35
N GLY A 1027 -8.21 13.54 -39.51
CA GLY A 1027 -7.78 14.48 -38.47
C GLY A 1027 -7.05 13.78 -37.32
N THR A 1028 -7.20 14.28 -36.09
CA THR A 1028 -6.72 13.55 -34.89
C THR A 1028 -7.55 12.29 -34.71
N ILE A 1029 -6.90 11.13 -34.68
CA ILE A 1029 -7.50 9.85 -34.29
C ILE A 1029 -6.74 9.26 -33.11
N ARG A 1030 -7.45 8.52 -32.25
CA ARG A 1030 -6.88 7.79 -31.12
C ARG A 1030 -6.98 6.30 -31.41
N ARG A 1031 -5.91 5.56 -31.16
CA ARG A 1031 -5.78 4.13 -31.46
C ARG A 1031 -5.06 3.43 -30.33
N ILE A 1032 -5.53 2.24 -29.94
CA ILE A 1032 -4.62 1.28 -29.33
C ILE A 1032 -3.62 0.85 -30.42
N THR A 1033 -2.33 0.80 -30.09
CA THR A 1033 -1.27 0.36 -31.00
C THR A 1033 -0.80 -1.06 -30.72
N GLU A 1034 -0.95 -1.49 -29.47
CA GLU A 1034 -0.45 -2.75 -28.95
C GLU A 1034 -1.21 -3.10 -27.67
N ILE A 1035 -1.64 -4.36 -27.53
CA ILE A 1035 -2.04 -4.94 -26.24
C ILE A 1035 -1.01 -6.02 -25.93
N ALA A 1036 -0.27 -5.82 -24.85
CA ALA A 1036 0.84 -6.68 -24.43
C ALA A 1036 0.57 -7.27 -23.05
N GLU A 1037 0.65 -8.58 -22.95
CA GLU A 1037 0.54 -9.36 -21.73
C GLU A 1037 1.93 -9.62 -21.13
N ILE A 1038 2.08 -9.59 -19.81
CA ILE A 1038 3.39 -9.86 -19.18
C ILE A 1038 3.57 -11.36 -18.92
N SER A 1039 4.31 -12.01 -19.83
CA SER A 1039 4.58 -13.43 -19.74
C SER A 1039 5.55 -13.78 -18.61
N GLY A 1040 6.52 -12.91 -18.30
CA GLY A 1040 7.40 -13.05 -17.15
C GLY A 1040 8.65 -12.17 -17.24
N ILE A 1041 9.75 -12.62 -16.63
CA ILE A 1041 11.09 -12.04 -16.79
C ILE A 1041 12.02 -13.15 -17.29
N GLU A 1042 12.80 -12.86 -18.33
CA GLU A 1042 13.84 -13.75 -18.81
C GLU A 1042 15.14 -12.97 -19.01
N ALA A 1043 16.22 -13.48 -18.42
CA ALA A 1043 17.47 -12.76 -18.18
C ALA A 1043 17.21 -11.35 -17.62
N GLU A 1044 17.72 -10.31 -18.27
CA GLU A 1044 17.59 -8.91 -17.87
C GLU A 1044 16.39 -8.19 -18.52
N SER A 1045 15.36 -8.91 -19.00
CA SER A 1045 14.21 -8.26 -19.63
C SER A 1045 12.86 -8.85 -19.27
N VAL A 1046 11.90 -7.98 -18.96
CA VAL A 1046 10.48 -8.31 -18.88
C VAL A 1046 10.00 -8.73 -20.26
N GLN A 1047 9.38 -9.90 -20.34
CA GLN A 1047 8.83 -10.47 -21.56
C GLN A 1047 7.37 -10.03 -21.75
N LEU A 1048 7.07 -9.63 -22.98
CA LEU A 1048 5.82 -8.98 -23.36
C LEU A 1048 5.20 -9.73 -24.54
N ASN A 1049 4.22 -10.58 -24.23
CA ASN A 1049 3.40 -11.27 -25.20
C ASN A 1049 2.45 -10.25 -25.85
N LYS A 1050 2.82 -9.71 -27.01
CA LYS A 1050 1.91 -8.84 -27.78
C LYS A 1050 0.75 -9.71 -28.29
N LEU A 1051 -0.42 -9.64 -27.64
CA LEU A 1051 -1.62 -10.38 -28.04
C LEU A 1051 -2.24 -9.76 -29.29
N TYR A 1052 -2.24 -8.43 -29.35
CA TYR A 1052 -2.75 -7.65 -30.49
C TYR A 1052 -1.79 -6.53 -30.88
N LYS A 1053 -1.79 -6.18 -32.17
CA LYS A 1053 -0.97 -5.12 -32.76
C LYS A 1053 -1.77 -4.36 -33.82
N TYR A 1054 -1.57 -3.05 -33.91
CA TYR A 1054 -2.20 -2.21 -34.93
C TYR A 1054 -1.60 -2.42 -36.32
N ASP A 1055 -2.46 -2.55 -37.33
CA ASP A 1055 -2.15 -2.55 -38.75
C ASP A 1055 -2.52 -1.18 -39.36
N PRO A 1056 -1.54 -0.29 -39.62
CA PRO A 1056 -1.80 1.04 -40.18
C PRO A 1056 -2.33 1.02 -41.62
N ALA A 1057 -2.23 -0.09 -42.35
CA ALA A 1057 -2.77 -0.21 -43.69
C ALA A 1057 -4.29 -0.49 -43.67
N LYS A 1058 -4.79 -1.14 -42.62
CA LYS A 1058 -6.21 -1.46 -42.42
C LYS A 1058 -6.96 -0.46 -41.52
N ASP A 1059 -6.24 0.27 -40.66
CA ASP A 1059 -6.82 1.09 -39.57
C ASP A 1059 -7.50 0.21 -38.48
N GLU A 1060 -6.94 -0.99 -38.25
CA GLU A 1060 -7.49 -2.05 -37.37
C GLU A 1060 -6.44 -2.56 -36.37
N LEU A 1061 -6.88 -3.10 -35.22
CA LEU A 1061 -6.03 -3.84 -34.30
C LEU A 1061 -6.20 -5.35 -34.56
N VAL A 1062 -5.14 -6.03 -35.02
CA VAL A 1062 -5.18 -7.45 -35.40
C VAL A 1062 -4.54 -8.34 -34.33
N PRO A 1063 -5.04 -9.57 -34.12
CA PRO A 1063 -4.40 -10.53 -33.23
C PRO A 1063 -3.07 -11.00 -33.83
N THR A 1064 -2.10 -11.33 -32.97
CA THR A 1064 -0.77 -11.80 -33.39
C THR A 1064 -0.67 -13.33 -33.53
N GLY A 1065 -1.65 -14.08 -33.02
CA GLY A 1065 -1.60 -15.53 -32.87
C GLY A 1065 -0.83 -16.02 -31.64
N VAL A 1066 -0.35 -15.11 -30.76
CA VAL A 1066 0.29 -15.49 -29.49
C VAL A 1066 -0.79 -15.90 -28.47
N PRO A 1067 -0.72 -17.11 -27.87
CA PRO A 1067 -1.67 -17.52 -26.84
C PRO A 1067 -1.58 -16.66 -25.58
N SER A 1068 -2.73 -16.32 -24.99
CA SER A 1068 -2.79 -15.56 -23.73
C SER A 1068 -2.52 -16.43 -22.52
N LYS A 1069 -1.42 -16.12 -21.80
CA LYS A 1069 -1.15 -16.62 -20.45
C LYS A 1069 -2.25 -16.19 -19.47
N THR A 1070 -2.84 -15.00 -19.62
CA THR A 1070 -3.90 -14.50 -18.73
C THR A 1070 -5.19 -15.31 -18.87
N LEU A 1071 -5.63 -15.64 -20.10
CA LEU A 1071 -6.75 -16.58 -20.32
C LEU A 1071 -6.44 -17.97 -19.73
N ASN A 1072 -5.25 -18.52 -19.98
CA ASN A 1072 -4.86 -19.82 -19.40
C ASN A 1072 -4.81 -19.80 -17.87
N THR A 1073 -4.38 -18.69 -17.28
CA THR A 1073 -4.37 -18.47 -15.82
C THR A 1073 -5.79 -18.36 -15.27
N LEU A 1074 -6.69 -17.66 -15.96
CA LEU A 1074 -8.10 -17.54 -15.59
C LEU A 1074 -8.83 -18.89 -15.70
N SER A 1075 -8.56 -19.68 -16.75
CA SER A 1075 -9.03 -21.06 -16.94
C SER A 1075 -8.62 -21.95 -15.75
N HIS A 1076 -7.33 -21.92 -15.37
CA HIS A 1076 -6.83 -22.66 -14.20
C HIS A 1076 -7.43 -22.21 -12.86
N HIS A 1077 -7.87 -20.96 -12.73
CA HIS A 1077 -8.46 -20.42 -11.49
C HIS A 1077 -9.98 -20.63 -11.40
N THR A 1078 -10.71 -20.51 -12.51
CA THR A 1078 -12.17 -20.73 -12.58
C THR A 1078 -12.55 -22.20 -12.71
N GLY A 1079 -11.64 -23.05 -13.22
CA GLY A 1079 -11.92 -24.43 -13.60
C GLY A 1079 -12.58 -24.58 -14.97
N MET A 1080 -12.94 -23.47 -15.63
CA MET A 1080 -13.45 -23.46 -17.00
C MET A 1080 -12.35 -23.84 -18.01
N SER A 1081 -12.70 -24.60 -19.04
CA SER A 1081 -11.83 -24.82 -20.19
C SER A 1081 -11.65 -23.54 -21.01
N VAL A 1082 -10.60 -23.49 -21.82
CA VAL A 1082 -10.38 -22.37 -22.77
C VAL A 1082 -11.57 -22.21 -23.73
N SER A 1083 -12.22 -23.32 -24.12
CA SER A 1083 -13.42 -23.29 -24.96
C SER A 1083 -14.62 -22.61 -24.27
N GLU A 1084 -14.77 -22.78 -22.96
CA GLU A 1084 -15.81 -22.10 -22.18
C GLU A 1084 -15.47 -20.61 -21.97
N LEU A 1085 -14.20 -20.25 -21.84
CA LEU A 1085 -13.78 -18.84 -21.82
C LEU A 1085 -14.03 -18.13 -23.16
N GLU A 1086 -13.80 -18.78 -24.30
CA GLU A 1086 -14.15 -18.21 -25.61
C GLU A 1086 -15.69 -18.16 -25.82
N LEU A 1087 -16.48 -19.05 -25.21
CA LEU A 1087 -17.94 -18.94 -25.18
C LEU A 1087 -18.41 -17.73 -24.36
N GLU A 1088 -17.86 -17.54 -23.16
CA GLU A 1088 -18.05 -16.34 -22.31
C GLU A 1088 -17.66 -15.05 -23.02
N ARG A 1089 -16.71 -15.13 -23.96
CA ARG A 1089 -16.23 -14.01 -24.77
C ARG A 1089 -17.19 -13.70 -25.91
N GLU A 1090 -17.68 -14.71 -26.63
CA GLU A 1090 -18.66 -14.53 -27.70
C GLU A 1090 -20.01 -14.02 -27.16
N LYS A 1091 -20.46 -14.49 -25.99
CA LYS A 1091 -21.60 -13.91 -25.24
C LYS A 1091 -21.45 -12.39 -25.05
N ARG A 1092 -20.31 -11.95 -24.47
CA ARG A 1092 -19.99 -10.54 -24.22
C ARG A 1092 -19.86 -9.74 -25.52
N LYS A 1093 -19.27 -10.32 -26.56
CA LYS A 1093 -19.12 -9.73 -27.91
C LYS A 1093 -20.47 -9.47 -28.57
N ILE A 1094 -21.39 -10.45 -28.58
CA ILE A 1094 -22.76 -10.30 -29.10
C ILE A 1094 -23.50 -9.12 -28.44
N ILE A 1095 -23.37 -8.95 -27.12
CA ILE A 1095 -23.98 -7.85 -26.37
C ILE A 1095 -23.38 -6.48 -26.79
N LEU A 1096 -22.06 -6.43 -27.02
CA LEU A 1096 -21.37 -5.23 -27.48
C LEU A 1096 -21.72 -4.87 -28.94
N ASP A 1097 -21.73 -5.85 -29.84
CA ASP A 1097 -22.13 -5.67 -31.25
C ASP A 1097 -23.58 -5.16 -31.34
N TRP A 1098 -24.51 -5.76 -30.59
CA TRP A 1098 -25.89 -5.29 -30.48
C TRP A 1098 -26.00 -3.85 -29.95
N MET A 1099 -25.22 -3.49 -28.92
CA MET A 1099 -25.18 -2.10 -28.43
C MET A 1099 -24.63 -1.10 -29.47
N VAL A 1100 -23.69 -1.52 -30.32
CA VAL A 1100 -23.19 -0.72 -31.46
C VAL A 1100 -24.29 -0.52 -32.50
N GLU A 1101 -24.99 -1.60 -32.90
CA GLU A 1101 -26.10 -1.58 -33.88
C GLU A 1101 -27.24 -0.66 -33.42
N GLN A 1102 -27.73 -0.83 -32.19
CA GLN A 1102 -28.79 0.00 -31.60
C GLN A 1102 -28.32 1.42 -31.24
N GLY A 1103 -27.02 1.71 -31.40
CA GLY A 1103 -26.44 3.04 -31.15
C GLY A 1103 -26.43 3.47 -29.68
N ILE A 1104 -26.43 2.52 -28.75
CA ILE A 1104 -26.49 2.75 -27.30
C ILE A 1104 -25.10 3.24 -26.83
N ARG A 1105 -24.97 4.55 -26.55
CA ARG A 1105 -23.65 5.18 -26.26
C ARG A 1105 -23.57 6.01 -24.97
N SER A 1106 -24.69 6.43 -24.39
CA SER A 1106 -24.69 7.19 -23.13
C SER A 1106 -24.32 6.29 -21.94
N ILE A 1107 -23.50 6.79 -21.00
CA ILE A 1107 -22.97 6.01 -19.86
C ILE A 1107 -24.05 5.22 -19.11
N GLU A 1108 -25.18 5.86 -18.81
CA GLU A 1108 -26.29 5.25 -18.05
C GLU A 1108 -26.84 3.97 -18.71
N LYS A 1109 -27.00 4.00 -20.04
CA LYS A 1109 -27.61 2.91 -20.80
C LYS A 1109 -26.62 1.76 -21.04
N VAL A 1110 -25.37 2.10 -21.37
CA VAL A 1110 -24.30 1.09 -21.52
C VAL A 1110 -24.07 0.39 -20.17
N GLY A 1111 -23.95 1.16 -19.08
CA GLY A 1111 -23.85 0.64 -17.73
C GLY A 1111 -25.08 -0.17 -17.30
N HIS A 1112 -26.30 0.24 -17.67
CA HIS A 1112 -27.50 -0.55 -17.41
C HIS A 1112 -27.44 -1.93 -18.07
N TYR A 1113 -27.08 -2.03 -19.35
CA TYR A 1113 -27.01 -3.34 -20.02
C TYR A 1113 -25.86 -4.22 -19.52
N ILE A 1114 -24.71 -3.65 -19.16
CA ILE A 1114 -23.64 -4.40 -18.49
C ILE A 1114 -24.08 -4.89 -17.11
N ARG A 1115 -24.80 -4.07 -16.31
CA ARG A 1115 -25.38 -4.53 -15.04
C ARG A 1115 -26.47 -5.60 -15.24
N GLN A 1116 -27.27 -5.53 -16.30
CA GLN A 1116 -28.25 -6.58 -16.62
C GLN A 1116 -27.57 -7.92 -16.95
N PHE A 1117 -26.44 -7.92 -17.66
CA PHE A 1117 -25.64 -9.13 -17.89
C PHE A 1117 -25.21 -9.80 -16.57
N TYR A 1118 -24.79 -9.00 -15.58
CA TYR A 1118 -24.42 -9.50 -14.24
C TYR A 1118 -25.60 -9.90 -13.33
N ILE A 1119 -26.85 -9.58 -13.71
CA ILE A 1119 -28.06 -9.88 -12.92
C ILE A 1119 -28.82 -11.08 -13.50
N ASP A 1120 -29.05 -11.07 -14.82
CA ASP A 1120 -29.75 -12.12 -15.56
C ASP A 1120 -29.27 -12.12 -17.01
N GLU A 1121 -28.14 -12.81 -17.23
CA GLU A 1121 -27.56 -13.01 -18.56
C GLU A 1121 -28.59 -13.65 -19.52
N GLU A 1122 -29.31 -14.67 -19.07
CA GLU A 1122 -30.15 -15.49 -19.95
C GLU A 1122 -31.36 -14.69 -20.44
N ALA A 1123 -31.99 -13.87 -19.58
CA ALA A 1123 -33.06 -12.96 -19.98
C ALA A 1123 -32.54 -11.85 -20.91
N LEU A 1124 -31.33 -11.31 -20.66
CA LEU A 1124 -30.72 -10.31 -21.55
C LEU A 1124 -30.45 -10.90 -22.95
N LEU A 1125 -29.84 -12.09 -23.03
CA LEU A 1125 -29.59 -12.76 -24.30
C LEU A 1125 -30.89 -13.15 -25.02
N LYS A 1126 -31.91 -13.63 -24.30
CA LYS A 1126 -33.26 -13.89 -24.86
C LYS A 1126 -33.90 -12.63 -25.43
N LYS A 1127 -33.76 -11.48 -24.74
CA LYS A 1127 -34.23 -10.17 -25.24
C LYS A 1127 -33.48 -9.77 -26.51
N ILE A 1128 -32.15 -9.83 -26.50
CA ILE A 1128 -31.31 -9.51 -27.67
C ILE A 1128 -31.69 -10.41 -28.85
N ALA A 1129 -31.91 -11.71 -28.65
CA ALA A 1129 -32.35 -12.65 -29.69
C ALA A 1129 -33.75 -12.35 -30.27
N ALA A 1130 -34.58 -11.55 -29.59
CA ALA A 1130 -35.87 -11.06 -30.11
C ALA A 1130 -35.77 -9.69 -30.82
N GLU A 1131 -34.73 -8.89 -30.52
CA GLU A 1131 -34.53 -7.54 -31.03
C GLU A 1131 -33.44 -7.43 -32.13
N SER A 1132 -32.72 -8.51 -32.44
CA SER A 1132 -31.55 -8.54 -33.34
C SER A 1132 -31.80 -9.17 -34.72
N SER A 1133 -30.74 -9.23 -35.54
CA SER A 1133 -30.77 -9.89 -36.85
C SER A 1133 -31.02 -11.41 -36.76
N LEU A 1134 -31.54 -12.00 -37.85
CA LEU A 1134 -31.73 -13.45 -37.98
C LEU A 1134 -30.45 -14.29 -37.79
N GLU A 1135 -29.27 -13.69 -37.94
CA GLU A 1135 -27.98 -14.36 -37.75
C GLU A 1135 -27.54 -14.30 -36.28
N THR A 1136 -27.62 -13.11 -35.67
CA THR A 1136 -27.41 -12.91 -34.22
C THR A 1136 -28.36 -13.79 -33.39
N SER A 1137 -29.64 -13.83 -33.75
CA SER A 1137 -30.66 -14.67 -33.09
C SER A 1137 -30.46 -16.18 -33.32
N ARG A 1138 -29.65 -16.60 -34.30
CA ARG A 1138 -29.21 -17.99 -34.46
C ARG A 1138 -27.98 -18.28 -33.62
N GLN A 1139 -27.01 -17.36 -33.57
CA GLN A 1139 -25.84 -17.49 -32.72
C GLN A 1139 -26.23 -17.64 -31.25
N ILE A 1140 -27.13 -16.78 -30.74
CA ILE A 1140 -27.61 -16.86 -29.36
C ILE A 1140 -28.32 -18.19 -29.08
N LYS A 1141 -29.12 -18.71 -30.04
CA LYS A 1141 -29.80 -20.03 -29.94
C LYS A 1141 -28.90 -21.25 -30.12
N ASN A 1142 -27.60 -21.04 -30.32
CA ASN A 1142 -26.57 -22.08 -30.30
C ASN A 1142 -25.67 -21.95 -29.05
N ILE A 1143 -25.90 -20.94 -28.22
CA ILE A 1143 -25.13 -20.60 -27.01
C ILE A 1143 -25.99 -20.83 -25.74
N ILE A 1144 -27.31 -20.61 -25.84
CA ILE A 1144 -28.36 -21.06 -24.92
C ILE A 1144 -28.90 -22.41 -25.40
#